data_AF-A0A522GPF0-F1
#
_entry.id   AF-A0A522GPF0-F1
#
_cell.length_a   1.000
_cell.length_b   1.000
_cell.length_c   1.000
_cell.angle_alpha   90.00
_cell.angle_beta   90.00
_cell.angle_gamma   90.00
#
_symmetry.space_group_name_H-M   'P 1'
#
loop_
_entity.id
_entity.type
_entity.pdbx_description
1 polymer ?
#
loop_
_entity_poly.entity_id
_entity_poly.type
_entity_poly.pdbx_seq_one_letter_code
_entity_poly.pdbx_strand_id
1 'polypeptide(L)'
;MAPTDKRKKRSAQPKASAAANAKNKASAVTDQPVADKLRIAEPQAAPSPQERAEAAGLQGSAETRSTQPDFDILSRNLARLATQGARAAAAYFEPFETGRAGNGMAEQIVDAVQSFGRVAEYWLGDPSRTVEAQTAISTNFLGLWAHTLRRLSGEADEPVVPPDPNDKRYAAPQWRESAIFDFLRQAHAITSDWANDLIARAETTDSETRARAQFYLRLITSALSPSNFVATNPELLHETLASNAENLVRGATNLVEDITAGRGTLRIRQSDSSKFELGVNMAATPGKVIFRNDLIELIQYAPATEQVYKRPLLLIPPWINKFYILDLNPQKSFVRFAVEQGFTVFLISWVNPDERHRDMGFETYLHDGIFASLDVIESITGERKIAALGYCVGGTLLSIALALMARRHDDRIDSVTLLTTQTDFAEAGDLRMFTSEAQISAIEAEMAGTGYLDGAKMANVFNMLRPNDLIWSFVVNNYVRGKTPMPFDLLTWNSDSTRMAAANHSFYLRRCYLENSLAKGDMVIDGEKLDLGEVKLPIFNLATREDHIAPAQSVYAGALLFGGDVQYVLAGSGHIAGVINPPDKPKYQYWTGPQPQGSLADWFAAATEHAGSWWPHWADWLAAQAPEKVPARKPGNDRYLPLCDAPGEYVKVKS
;
A
#
# COMPACT_ATOMS: atom_id res chain seq x y z
N MET A 1 27.70 43.56 23.93
CA MET A 1 27.73 44.09 25.31
C MET A 1 26.74 45.26 25.43
N ALA A 2 26.08 45.38 26.57
CA ALA A 2 25.38 46.60 27.06
C ALA A 2 26.21 47.14 28.27
N PRO A 3 25.77 48.05 29.19
CA PRO A 3 24.51 48.82 29.35
C PRO A 3 24.79 50.37 29.34
N THR A 4 24.01 51.36 29.84
CA THR A 4 23.13 51.62 31.03
C THR A 4 22.25 52.90 30.80
N ASP A 5 21.31 53.39 31.65
CA ASP A 5 20.27 52.78 32.54
C ASP A 5 19.30 53.86 33.18
N LYS A 6 18.04 53.48 33.51
CA LYS A 6 17.02 54.02 34.48
C LYS A 6 16.58 55.52 34.64
N ARG A 7 15.26 55.76 34.42
CA ARG A 7 14.16 56.25 35.36
C ARG A 7 14.26 57.68 36.04
N LYS A 8 13.24 58.37 36.62
CA LYS A 8 11.75 58.23 36.89
C LYS A 8 11.14 59.58 37.43
N LYS A 9 9.83 59.91 37.22
CA LYS A 9 8.84 60.42 38.24
C LYS A 9 7.40 60.67 37.69
N ARG A 10 6.43 61.19 38.51
CA ARG A 10 4.94 61.14 38.37
C ARG A 10 4.19 62.43 38.84
N SER A 11 3.01 62.74 38.25
CA SER A 11 1.78 63.38 38.85
C SER A 11 0.77 63.79 37.71
N ALA A 12 -0.54 64.09 37.85
CA ALA A 12 -1.63 63.79 38.83
C ALA A 12 -3.05 64.09 38.19
N GLN A 13 -4.17 64.00 38.95
CA GLN A 13 -5.60 64.16 38.55
C GLN A 13 -6.49 64.38 39.82
N PRO A 14 -7.87 64.44 39.87
CA PRO A 14 -8.99 64.35 38.87
C PRO A 14 -10.17 65.38 39.09
N LYS A 15 -11.39 65.11 38.54
CA LYS A 15 -12.77 65.66 38.86
C LYS A 15 -13.16 67.07 38.35
N ALA A 16 -14.43 67.54 38.21
CA ALA A 16 -15.82 67.02 37.99
C ALA A 16 -16.78 68.26 37.79
N SER A 17 -18.14 68.33 37.74
CA SER A 17 -19.35 67.45 37.82
C SER A 17 -20.68 68.26 37.57
N ALA A 18 -21.79 67.62 37.13
CA ALA A 18 -23.23 68.01 37.29
C ALA A 18 -23.80 69.28 36.56
N ALA A 19 -25.12 69.48 36.31
CA ALA A 19 -26.30 68.57 36.15
C ALA A 19 -27.58 69.26 35.54
N ALA A 20 -28.41 68.46 34.84
CA ALA A 20 -29.88 68.45 34.65
C ALA A 20 -30.80 69.72 34.62
N ASN A 21 -31.73 69.77 33.64
CA ASN A 21 -33.20 69.65 33.90
C ASN A 21 -34.02 69.32 32.61
N ALA A 22 -35.34 69.07 32.70
CA ALA A 22 -36.14 68.40 31.65
C ALA A 22 -37.53 69.01 31.33
N LYS A 23 -38.12 68.65 30.16
CA LYS A 23 -39.56 68.27 29.98
C LYS A 23 -39.93 67.76 28.56
N ASN A 24 -40.64 66.62 28.52
CA ASN A 24 -41.73 66.16 27.62
C ASN A 24 -42.15 67.02 26.40
N LYS A 25 -42.65 66.50 25.26
CA LYS A 25 -42.92 65.14 24.69
C LYS A 25 -43.39 65.35 23.21
N ALA A 26 -43.56 64.41 22.27
CA ALA A 26 -43.32 62.96 22.10
C ALA A 26 -43.02 62.72 20.57
N SER A 27 -43.17 61.58 19.88
CA SER A 27 -43.63 60.21 20.17
C SER A 27 -43.04 59.19 19.16
N ALA A 28 -42.64 58.00 19.66
CA ALA A 28 -42.56 56.66 19.04
C ALA A 28 -42.27 56.49 17.52
N VAL A 29 -41.48 55.51 17.08
CA VAL A 29 -41.11 54.21 17.70
C VAL A 29 -39.58 54.08 17.89
N THR A 30 -39.15 53.14 18.74
CA THR A 30 -37.84 53.05 19.41
C THR A 30 -36.63 52.67 18.54
N ASP A 31 -35.46 53.11 19.04
CA ASP A 31 -34.10 52.89 18.56
C ASP A 31 -33.58 51.43 18.56
N GLN A 32 -32.35 51.32 18.04
CA GLN A 32 -31.27 50.38 18.33
C GLN A 32 -30.92 50.36 19.87
N PRO A 33 -29.74 49.86 20.34
CA PRO A 33 -28.72 48.98 19.75
C PRO A 33 -28.34 47.79 20.66
N VAL A 34 -27.36 46.97 20.25
CA VAL A 34 -26.57 46.12 21.17
C VAL A 34 -25.09 46.21 20.82
N ALA A 35 -24.26 46.47 21.83
CA ALA A 35 -22.81 46.25 21.82
C ALA A 35 -22.45 45.21 22.89
N ASP A 36 -21.27 44.61 22.77
CA ASP A 36 -20.65 43.66 23.71
C ASP A 36 -21.45 42.42 24.13
N LYS A 37 -21.13 41.29 23.48
CA LYS A 37 -20.35 40.20 24.14
C LYS A 37 -19.98 39.10 23.14
N LEU A 38 -18.69 39.03 22.77
CA LEU A 38 -18.11 37.81 22.19
C LEU A 38 -17.98 36.74 23.27
N ARG A 39 -19.07 36.05 23.56
CA ARG A 39 -19.08 34.82 24.34
C ARG A 39 -18.65 33.68 23.41
N ILE A 40 -17.51 33.06 23.69
CA ILE A 40 -17.06 31.86 22.98
C ILE A 40 -18.16 30.80 23.14
N ALA A 41 -18.67 30.29 22.02
CA ALA A 41 -19.57 29.16 22.01
C ALA A 41 -18.76 27.86 22.15
N GLU A 42 -19.27 26.93 22.94
CA GLU A 42 -18.72 25.58 23.05
C GLU A 42 -18.86 24.86 21.69
N PRO A 43 -17.95 23.93 21.34
CA PRO A 43 -18.00 23.25 20.05
C PRO A 43 -19.30 22.45 19.92
N GLN A 44 -20.11 22.78 18.90
CA GLN A 44 -21.30 21.99 18.58
C GLN A 44 -20.88 20.55 18.25
N ALA A 45 -21.54 19.59 18.88
CA ALA A 45 -21.34 18.18 18.58
C ALA A 45 -21.63 17.92 17.09
N ALA A 46 -20.84 17.05 16.46
CA ALA A 46 -21.04 16.71 15.05
C ALA A 46 -22.43 16.08 14.84
N PRO A 47 -23.16 16.44 13.77
CA PRO A 47 -24.54 15.98 13.56
C PRO A 47 -24.62 14.46 13.56
N SER A 48 -25.71 13.95 14.13
CA SER A 48 -25.99 12.53 14.30
C SER A 48 -26.10 11.79 12.96
N PRO A 49 -26.05 10.44 12.97
CA PRO A 49 -26.28 9.66 11.76
C PRO A 49 -27.65 9.92 11.10
N GLN A 50 -28.67 10.33 11.87
CA GLN A 50 -30.00 10.63 11.34
C GLN A 50 -30.04 11.99 10.62
N GLU A 51 -29.50 13.05 11.22
CA GLU A 51 -29.42 14.38 10.59
C GLU A 51 -28.60 14.35 9.28
N ARG A 52 -27.59 13.48 9.19
CA ARG A 52 -26.83 13.23 7.95
C ARG A 52 -27.63 12.49 6.88
N ALA A 53 -28.60 11.66 7.27
CA ALA A 53 -29.48 10.96 6.32
C ALA A 53 -30.54 11.89 5.73
N GLU A 54 -31.09 12.81 6.54
CA GLU A 54 -32.05 13.83 6.08
C GLU A 54 -31.40 14.82 5.09
N ALA A 55 -30.18 15.27 5.39
CA ALA A 55 -29.40 16.13 4.50
C ALA A 55 -29.02 15.48 3.15
N ALA A 56 -29.15 14.15 3.02
CA ALA A 56 -28.84 13.40 1.81
C ALA A 56 -30.02 13.27 0.81
N GLY A 57 -31.19 13.87 1.11
CA GLY A 57 -32.33 13.92 0.19
C GLY A 57 -33.10 12.59 0.03
N LEU A 58 -32.86 11.61 0.91
CA LEU A 58 -33.47 10.28 0.87
C LEU A 58 -34.90 10.25 1.46
N GLN A 59 -35.81 11.09 0.94
CA GLN A 59 -37.25 11.00 1.20
C GLN A 59 -38.00 10.45 -0.03
N GLY A 60 -37.63 9.24 -0.44
CA GLY A 60 -38.52 8.38 -1.24
C GLY A 60 -39.62 7.82 -0.34
N SER A 61 -40.85 7.74 -0.84
CA SER A 61 -42.03 7.30 -0.08
C SER A 61 -41.83 5.93 0.57
N ALA A 62 -41.98 5.87 1.90
CA ALA A 62 -41.89 4.65 2.69
C ALA A 62 -43.16 3.78 2.54
N GLU A 63 -43.38 3.24 1.34
CA GLU A 63 -44.23 2.05 1.20
C GLU A 63 -43.56 0.87 1.92
N THR A 64 -44.34 0.17 2.74
CA THR A 64 -43.88 -0.96 3.54
C THR A 64 -43.56 -2.16 2.64
N ARG A 65 -42.35 -2.19 2.07
CA ARG A 65 -41.91 -3.31 1.22
C ARG A 65 -42.08 -4.64 1.95
N SER A 66 -42.78 -5.56 1.29
CA SER A 66 -42.88 -6.95 1.71
C SER A 66 -41.50 -7.52 2.05
N THR A 67 -41.38 -8.18 3.20
CA THR A 67 -40.21 -8.97 3.56
C THR A 67 -40.18 -10.34 2.88
N GLN A 68 -41.27 -10.74 2.21
CA GLN A 68 -41.30 -11.87 1.27
C GLN A 68 -40.90 -11.39 -0.13
N PRO A 69 -40.05 -12.15 -0.85
CA PRO A 69 -39.61 -11.78 -2.19
C PRO A 69 -40.77 -11.82 -3.20
N ASP A 70 -40.70 -10.94 -4.20
CA ASP A 70 -41.58 -10.95 -5.36
C ASP A 70 -41.09 -12.03 -6.33
N PHE A 71 -41.86 -13.12 -6.46
CA PHE A 71 -41.49 -14.28 -7.27
C PHE A 71 -41.43 -13.98 -8.79
N ASP A 72 -42.17 -12.98 -9.28
CA ASP A 72 -42.14 -12.57 -10.69
C ASP A 72 -40.91 -11.71 -10.97
N ILE A 73 -40.49 -10.83 -10.05
CA ILE A 73 -39.22 -10.09 -10.17
C ILE A 73 -38.04 -11.07 -10.00
N LEU A 74 -38.09 -11.95 -8.99
CA LEU A 74 -37.04 -12.92 -8.70
C LEU A 74 -36.79 -13.87 -9.88
N SER A 75 -37.84 -14.43 -10.48
CA SER A 75 -37.71 -15.32 -11.65
C SER A 75 -37.12 -14.61 -12.88
N ARG A 76 -37.57 -13.38 -13.17
CA ARG A 76 -36.96 -12.53 -14.22
C ARG A 76 -35.49 -12.22 -13.94
N ASN A 77 -35.13 -12.01 -12.68
CA ASN A 77 -33.74 -11.73 -12.29
C ASN A 77 -32.85 -12.98 -12.33
N LEU A 78 -33.37 -14.17 -11.99
CA LEU A 78 -32.65 -15.42 -12.19
C LEU A 78 -32.40 -15.71 -13.68
N ALA A 79 -33.34 -15.37 -14.56
CA ALA A 79 -33.13 -15.47 -16.02
C ALA A 79 -32.08 -14.46 -16.53
N ARG A 80 -32.08 -13.21 -16.03
CA ARG A 80 -31.02 -12.22 -16.32
C ARG A 80 -29.66 -12.67 -15.79
N LEU A 81 -29.61 -13.26 -14.60
CA LEU A 81 -28.40 -13.82 -14.00
C LEU A 81 -27.81 -14.95 -14.85
N ALA A 82 -28.63 -15.92 -15.28
CA ALA A 82 -28.20 -16.98 -16.18
C ALA A 82 -27.64 -16.42 -17.51
N THR A 83 -28.28 -15.38 -18.06
CA THR A 83 -27.83 -14.71 -19.30
C THR A 83 -26.48 -14.02 -19.13
N GLN A 84 -26.24 -13.32 -18.01
CA GLN A 84 -24.94 -12.69 -17.74
C GLN A 84 -23.87 -13.73 -17.36
N GLY A 85 -24.23 -14.81 -16.66
CA GLY A 85 -23.33 -15.92 -16.35
C GLY A 85 -22.80 -16.63 -17.60
N ALA A 86 -23.66 -16.86 -18.59
CA ALA A 86 -23.25 -17.40 -19.90
C ALA A 86 -22.27 -16.47 -20.63
N ARG A 87 -22.45 -15.15 -20.53
CA ARG A 87 -21.51 -14.15 -21.09
C ARG A 87 -20.17 -14.12 -20.35
N ALA A 88 -20.19 -14.22 -19.02
CA ALA A 88 -18.98 -14.26 -18.20
C ALA A 88 -18.15 -15.53 -18.51
N ALA A 89 -18.82 -16.68 -18.67
CA ALA A 89 -18.17 -17.92 -19.11
C ALA A 89 -17.57 -17.78 -20.52
N ALA A 90 -18.30 -17.23 -21.49
CA ALA A 90 -17.79 -17.04 -22.85
C ALA A 90 -16.55 -16.14 -22.88
N ALA A 91 -16.58 -15.01 -22.16
CA ALA A 91 -15.44 -14.09 -22.06
C ALA A 91 -14.23 -14.73 -21.34
N TYR A 92 -14.47 -15.63 -20.37
CA TYR A 92 -13.41 -16.37 -19.68
C TYR A 92 -12.78 -17.48 -20.55
N PHE A 93 -13.54 -18.11 -21.45
CA PHE A 93 -13.03 -19.17 -22.32
C PHE A 93 -12.41 -18.69 -23.63
N GLU A 94 -12.72 -17.47 -24.10
CA GLU A 94 -12.13 -16.86 -25.30
C GLU A 94 -10.57 -16.96 -25.38
N PRO A 95 -9.78 -16.75 -24.30
CA PRO A 95 -8.32 -16.92 -24.36
C PRO A 95 -7.87 -18.37 -24.58
N PHE A 96 -8.65 -19.35 -24.12
CA PHE A 96 -8.34 -20.77 -24.30
C PHE A 96 -8.66 -21.20 -25.75
N GLU A 97 -9.80 -20.78 -26.28
CA GLU A 97 -10.20 -21.05 -27.67
C GLU A 97 -9.25 -20.36 -28.69
N THR A 98 -8.73 -19.18 -28.35
CA THR A 98 -7.79 -18.43 -29.22
C THR A 98 -6.31 -18.78 -29.01
N GLY A 99 -5.99 -19.76 -28.14
CA GLY A 99 -4.60 -20.19 -27.89
C GLY A 99 -3.73 -19.15 -27.18
N ARG A 100 -4.34 -18.27 -26.38
CA ARG A 100 -3.72 -17.13 -25.66
C ARG A 100 -3.66 -17.30 -24.14
N ALA A 101 -4.21 -18.40 -23.60
CA ALA A 101 -4.17 -18.69 -22.17
C ALA A 101 -2.73 -18.98 -21.69
N GLY A 102 -2.33 -18.38 -20.57
CA GLY A 102 -1.00 -18.56 -19.97
C GLY A 102 -0.96 -19.65 -18.88
N ASN A 103 0.17 -20.35 -18.75
CA ASN A 103 0.29 -21.56 -17.95
C ASN A 103 0.40 -21.37 -16.42
N GLY A 104 0.69 -20.15 -15.94
CA GLY A 104 1.16 -19.91 -14.55
C GLY A 104 0.24 -20.38 -13.41
N MET A 105 -1.06 -20.60 -13.66
CA MET A 105 -1.96 -21.19 -12.65
C MET A 105 -1.62 -22.66 -12.35
N ALA A 106 -1.14 -23.42 -13.34
CA ALA A 106 -0.78 -24.83 -13.15
C ALA A 106 0.46 -24.98 -12.25
N GLU A 107 1.44 -24.09 -12.39
CA GLU A 107 2.67 -24.10 -11.59
C GLU A 107 2.39 -23.80 -10.11
N GLN A 108 1.51 -22.83 -9.82
CA GLN A 108 1.07 -22.53 -8.45
C GLN A 108 0.34 -23.72 -7.81
N ILE A 109 -0.47 -24.45 -8.57
CA ILE A 109 -1.14 -25.68 -8.10
C ILE A 109 -0.10 -26.78 -7.79
N VAL A 110 0.92 -26.95 -8.64
CA VAL A 110 1.99 -27.93 -8.43
C VAL A 110 2.83 -27.60 -7.20
N ASP A 111 3.26 -26.35 -7.02
CA ASP A 111 4.04 -25.90 -5.86
C ASP A 111 3.23 -26.03 -4.55
N ALA A 112 1.93 -25.73 -4.58
CA ALA A 112 1.03 -25.97 -3.45
C ALA A 112 0.92 -27.47 -3.11
N VAL A 113 0.70 -28.33 -4.10
CA VAL A 113 0.60 -29.79 -3.90
C VAL A 113 1.91 -30.38 -3.38
N GLN A 114 3.07 -29.94 -3.87
CA GLN A 114 4.37 -30.38 -3.36
C GLN A 114 4.61 -29.91 -1.91
N SER A 115 4.25 -28.67 -1.60
CA SER A 115 4.39 -28.08 -0.26
C SER A 115 3.52 -28.81 0.77
N PHE A 116 2.26 -29.11 0.44
CA PHE A 116 1.40 -29.91 1.32
C PHE A 116 1.80 -31.40 1.35
N GLY A 117 2.36 -31.93 0.26
CA GLY A 117 2.85 -33.32 0.20
C GLY A 117 3.90 -33.62 1.26
N ARG A 118 4.92 -32.76 1.39
CA ARG A 118 5.98 -32.90 2.43
C ARG A 118 5.44 -32.82 3.86
N VAL A 119 4.44 -31.96 4.10
CA VAL A 119 3.76 -31.89 5.40
C VAL A 119 2.96 -33.16 5.66
N ALA A 120 2.23 -33.67 4.66
CA ALA A 120 1.49 -34.93 4.77
C ALA A 120 2.42 -36.13 5.01
N GLU A 121 3.59 -36.19 4.36
CA GLU A 121 4.62 -37.22 4.60
C GLU A 121 5.10 -37.24 6.06
N TYR A 122 5.31 -36.08 6.69
CA TYR A 122 5.69 -36.00 8.11
C TYR A 122 4.61 -36.55 9.07
N TRP A 123 3.33 -36.30 8.77
CA TRP A 123 2.19 -36.71 9.60
C TRP A 123 1.75 -38.16 9.35
N LEU A 124 1.89 -38.66 8.12
CA LEU A 124 1.54 -40.02 7.70
C LEU A 124 2.69 -41.03 7.88
N GLY A 125 3.94 -40.56 7.96
CA GLY A 125 5.12 -41.41 8.20
C GLY A 125 5.20 -42.01 9.61
N ASP A 126 4.35 -41.57 10.53
CA ASP A 126 4.28 -42.05 11.92
C ASP A 126 2.81 -42.23 12.33
N PRO A 127 2.34 -43.48 12.56
CA PRO A 127 0.96 -43.74 12.95
C PRO A 127 0.52 -43.02 14.24
N SER A 128 1.45 -42.73 15.16
CA SER A 128 1.12 -42.00 16.39
C SER A 128 0.73 -40.55 16.10
N ARG A 129 1.46 -39.89 15.19
CA ARG A 129 1.17 -38.53 14.71
C ARG A 129 -0.10 -38.48 13.87
N THR A 130 -0.32 -39.48 13.02
CA THR A 130 -1.59 -39.60 12.27
C THR A 130 -2.79 -39.66 13.22
N VAL A 131 -2.71 -40.50 14.26
CA VAL A 131 -3.75 -40.61 15.29
C VAL A 131 -3.88 -39.29 16.07
N GLU A 132 -2.78 -38.65 16.46
CA GLU A 132 -2.81 -37.35 17.15
C GLU A 132 -3.52 -36.27 16.32
N ALA A 133 -3.12 -36.08 15.06
CA ALA A 133 -3.73 -35.11 14.15
C ALA A 133 -5.22 -35.38 13.92
N GLN A 134 -5.61 -36.65 13.74
CA GLN A 134 -7.00 -37.06 13.62
C GLN A 134 -7.78 -36.82 14.93
N THR A 135 -7.19 -37.12 16.09
CA THR A 135 -7.82 -36.91 17.41
C THR A 135 -8.02 -35.42 17.69
N ALA A 136 -7.07 -34.55 17.34
CA ALA A 136 -7.19 -33.10 17.53
C ALA A 136 -8.41 -32.52 16.78
N ILE A 137 -8.51 -32.75 15.46
CA ILE A 137 -9.65 -32.27 14.67
C ILE A 137 -10.97 -32.93 15.10
N SER A 138 -10.96 -34.25 15.39
CA SER A 138 -12.17 -34.95 15.85
C SER A 138 -12.68 -34.42 17.18
N THR A 139 -11.79 -34.11 18.13
CA THR A 139 -12.15 -33.54 19.43
C THR A 139 -12.79 -32.17 19.28
N ASN A 140 -12.19 -31.29 18.46
CA ASN A 140 -12.73 -29.95 18.22
C ASN A 140 -14.10 -30.01 17.51
N PHE A 141 -14.27 -30.89 16.51
CA PHE A 141 -15.58 -31.07 15.86
C PHE A 141 -16.63 -31.71 16.78
N LEU A 142 -16.28 -32.68 17.63
CA LEU A 142 -17.20 -33.23 18.63
C LEU A 142 -17.63 -32.17 19.65
N GLY A 143 -16.69 -31.32 20.09
CA GLY A 143 -16.98 -30.14 20.90
C GLY A 143 -17.95 -29.19 20.20
N LEU A 144 -17.72 -28.89 18.92
CA LEU A 144 -18.57 -28.03 18.12
C LEU A 144 -19.99 -28.60 17.95
N TRP A 145 -20.13 -29.91 17.67
CA TRP A 145 -21.44 -30.56 17.62
C TRP A 145 -22.18 -30.48 18.96
N ALA A 146 -21.51 -30.73 20.09
CA ALA A 146 -22.10 -30.61 21.41
C ALA A 146 -22.53 -29.17 21.74
N HIS A 147 -21.68 -28.19 21.41
CA HIS A 147 -21.97 -26.76 21.53
C HIS A 147 -23.20 -26.37 20.70
N THR A 148 -23.24 -26.71 19.41
CA THR A 148 -24.37 -26.41 18.52
C THR A 148 -25.67 -27.06 18.98
N LEU A 149 -25.62 -28.28 19.54
CA LEU A 149 -26.80 -28.92 20.12
C LEU A 149 -27.33 -28.18 21.36
N ARG A 150 -26.46 -27.74 22.28
CA ARG A 150 -26.84 -26.88 23.43
C ARG A 150 -27.43 -25.55 22.99
N ARG A 151 -26.83 -24.92 21.97
CA ARG A 151 -27.36 -23.69 21.38
C ARG A 151 -28.73 -23.88 20.72
N LEU A 152 -29.04 -25.08 20.21
CA LEU A 152 -30.35 -25.43 19.65
C LEU A 152 -31.38 -25.85 20.73
N SER A 153 -30.98 -26.30 21.91
CA SER A 153 -31.87 -26.44 23.08
C SER A 153 -32.17 -25.10 23.78
N GLY A 154 -31.49 -24.02 23.40
CA GLY A 154 -31.66 -22.68 23.95
C GLY A 154 -30.73 -22.37 25.13
N GLU A 155 -29.73 -23.21 25.37
CA GLU A 155 -28.70 -22.97 26.39
C GLU A 155 -27.67 -21.94 25.90
N ALA A 156 -27.21 -21.10 26.83
CA ALA A 156 -26.04 -20.24 26.62
C ALA A 156 -24.77 -21.04 26.95
N ASP A 157 -23.83 -21.08 26.00
CA ASP A 157 -22.62 -21.88 26.07
C ASP A 157 -21.47 -21.13 25.39
N GLU A 158 -20.24 -21.31 25.85
CA GLU A 158 -19.08 -20.63 25.26
C GLU A 158 -18.67 -21.32 23.94
N PRO A 159 -18.34 -20.56 22.89
CA PRO A 159 -17.95 -21.12 21.61
C PRO A 159 -16.57 -21.79 21.68
N VAL A 160 -16.44 -22.96 21.04
CA VAL A 160 -15.19 -23.75 20.96
C VAL A 160 -14.05 -22.94 20.35
N VAL A 161 -14.37 -22.07 19.38
CA VAL A 161 -13.45 -21.02 18.90
C VAL A 161 -14.11 -19.64 19.09
N PRO A 162 -13.54 -18.75 19.92
CA PRO A 162 -14.09 -17.42 20.14
C PRO A 162 -14.09 -16.58 18.86
N PRO A 163 -14.98 -15.57 18.74
CA PRO A 163 -14.97 -14.65 17.61
C PRO A 163 -13.81 -13.66 17.74
N ASP A 164 -12.91 -13.60 16.75
CA ASP A 164 -11.92 -12.53 16.64
C ASP A 164 -12.63 -11.19 16.32
N PRO A 165 -12.52 -10.15 17.17
CA PRO A 165 -13.12 -8.84 16.89
C PRO A 165 -12.47 -8.11 15.69
N ASN A 166 -11.31 -8.56 15.21
CA ASN A 166 -10.63 -7.99 14.05
C ASN A 166 -11.11 -8.59 12.72
N ASP A 167 -11.66 -9.82 12.73
CA ASP A 167 -12.16 -10.47 11.50
C ASP A 167 -13.52 -9.91 11.06
N LYS A 168 -13.44 -8.87 10.23
CA LYS A 168 -14.58 -8.17 9.66
C LYS A 168 -15.49 -9.06 8.81
N ARG A 169 -15.06 -10.27 8.39
CA ARG A 169 -15.91 -11.23 7.66
C ARG A 169 -17.07 -11.75 8.52
N TYR A 170 -16.90 -11.76 9.85
CA TYR A 170 -17.84 -12.29 10.83
C TYR A 170 -18.45 -11.22 11.74
N ALA A 171 -18.35 -9.93 11.35
CA ALA A 171 -18.78 -8.81 12.18
C ALA A 171 -20.29 -8.79 12.49
N ALA A 172 -21.13 -9.20 11.53
CA ALA A 172 -22.60 -9.15 11.67
C ALA A 172 -23.11 -10.03 12.84
N PRO A 173 -24.10 -9.57 13.65
CA PRO A 173 -24.54 -10.29 14.85
C PRO A 173 -25.01 -11.73 14.58
N GLN A 174 -25.57 -12.01 13.40
CA GLN A 174 -26.10 -13.31 13.00
C GLN A 174 -25.04 -14.43 13.03
N TRP A 175 -23.75 -14.11 12.82
CA TRP A 175 -22.62 -15.04 12.95
C TRP A 175 -22.38 -15.52 14.39
N ARG A 176 -22.97 -14.83 15.37
CA ARG A 176 -22.89 -15.14 16.80
C ARG A 176 -24.26 -15.51 17.37
N GLU A 177 -25.36 -14.98 16.85
CA GLU A 177 -26.72 -15.23 17.32
C GLU A 177 -27.34 -16.52 16.77
N SER A 178 -27.05 -16.88 15.51
CA SER A 178 -27.59 -18.10 14.88
C SER A 178 -26.64 -19.29 15.06
N ALA A 179 -27.15 -20.38 15.62
CA ALA A 179 -26.40 -21.63 15.78
C ALA A 179 -25.88 -22.20 14.43
N ILE A 180 -26.55 -21.93 13.31
CA ILE A 180 -26.13 -22.41 11.98
C ILE A 180 -24.93 -21.61 11.45
N PHE A 181 -24.99 -20.27 11.50
CA PHE A 181 -23.90 -19.43 11.01
C PHE A 181 -22.69 -19.47 11.94
N ASP A 182 -22.91 -19.59 13.26
CA ASP A 182 -21.84 -19.80 14.22
C ASP A 182 -21.18 -21.19 14.07
N PHE A 183 -21.95 -22.26 13.78
CA PHE A 183 -21.37 -23.56 13.42
C PHE A 183 -20.48 -23.45 12.17
N LEU A 184 -20.94 -22.78 11.12
CA LEU A 184 -20.14 -22.58 9.89
C LEU A 184 -18.85 -21.78 10.16
N ARG A 185 -18.94 -20.71 10.96
CA ARG A 185 -17.78 -19.91 11.42
C ARG A 185 -16.79 -20.77 12.20
N GLN A 186 -17.25 -21.51 13.20
CA GLN A 186 -16.39 -22.33 14.05
C GLN A 186 -15.79 -23.52 13.29
N ALA A 187 -16.53 -24.18 12.41
CA ALA A 187 -15.99 -25.26 11.56
C ALA A 187 -14.90 -24.77 10.60
N HIS A 188 -15.06 -23.55 10.05
CA HIS A 188 -14.04 -22.90 9.23
C HIS A 188 -12.78 -22.57 10.03
N ALA A 189 -12.94 -21.99 11.23
CA ALA A 189 -11.82 -21.68 12.13
C ALA A 189 -11.09 -22.95 12.59
N ILE A 190 -11.79 -23.94 13.16
CA ILE A 190 -11.22 -25.23 13.60
C ILE A 190 -10.39 -25.90 12.51
N THR A 191 -10.91 -25.94 11.27
CA THR A 191 -10.18 -26.54 10.14
C THR A 191 -8.94 -25.72 9.75
N SER A 192 -9.04 -24.39 9.80
CA SER A 192 -7.93 -23.48 9.48
C SER A 192 -6.83 -23.54 10.54
N ASP A 193 -7.19 -23.51 11.81
CA ASP A 193 -6.26 -23.51 12.95
C ASP A 193 -5.54 -24.85 13.05
N TRP A 194 -6.27 -25.97 12.90
CA TRP A 194 -5.69 -27.32 12.82
C TRP A 194 -4.70 -27.44 11.65
N ALA A 195 -5.06 -26.97 10.46
CA ALA A 195 -4.16 -27.05 9.31
C ALA A 195 -2.90 -26.17 9.48
N ASN A 196 -3.02 -25.00 10.13
CA ASN A 196 -1.86 -24.18 10.47
C ASN A 196 -0.95 -24.86 11.51
N ASP A 197 -1.53 -25.49 12.54
CA ASP A 197 -0.82 -26.25 13.56
C ASP A 197 -0.05 -27.44 12.97
N LEU A 198 -0.68 -28.22 12.07
CA LEU A 198 0.00 -29.32 11.37
C LEU A 198 1.23 -28.84 10.59
N ILE A 199 1.18 -27.68 9.95
CA ILE A 199 2.32 -27.13 9.20
C ILE A 199 3.38 -26.57 10.17
N ALA A 200 2.95 -25.90 11.24
CA ALA A 200 3.86 -25.35 12.25
C ALA A 200 4.68 -26.45 12.94
N ARG A 201 4.04 -27.57 13.32
CA ARG A 201 4.66 -28.70 14.04
C ARG A 201 5.29 -29.77 13.13
N ALA A 202 5.38 -29.54 11.82
CA ALA A 202 6.05 -30.44 10.88
C ALA A 202 7.58 -30.30 10.94
N GLU A 203 8.24 -30.95 11.91
CA GLU A 203 9.68 -30.76 12.20
C GLU A 203 10.62 -31.09 11.03
N THR A 204 10.35 -32.13 10.25
CA THR A 204 11.23 -32.54 9.12
C THR A 204 11.11 -31.65 7.88
N THR A 205 10.26 -30.63 7.92
CA THR A 205 10.05 -29.71 6.81
C THR A 205 11.03 -28.53 6.93
N ASP A 206 11.74 -28.22 5.85
CA ASP A 206 12.61 -27.05 5.80
C ASP A 206 11.80 -25.74 5.95
N SER A 207 12.46 -24.64 6.34
CA SER A 207 11.78 -23.38 6.61
C SER A 207 11.07 -22.79 5.39
N GLU A 208 11.58 -23.01 4.18
CA GLU A 208 10.95 -22.49 2.96
C GLU A 208 9.71 -23.31 2.57
N THR A 209 9.77 -24.64 2.58
CA THR A 209 8.59 -25.49 2.37
C THR A 209 7.51 -25.19 3.41
N ARG A 210 7.88 -24.96 4.68
CA ARG A 210 6.91 -24.59 5.73
C ARG A 210 6.24 -23.25 5.42
N ALA A 211 7.01 -22.25 4.98
CA ALA A 211 6.48 -20.96 4.56
C ALA A 211 5.56 -21.07 3.32
N ARG A 212 5.95 -21.86 2.30
CA ARG A 212 5.13 -22.14 1.10
C ARG A 212 3.80 -22.80 1.48
N ALA A 213 3.83 -23.83 2.32
CA ALA A 213 2.63 -24.51 2.81
C ALA A 213 1.70 -23.55 3.58
N GLN A 214 2.25 -22.70 4.47
CA GLN A 214 1.46 -21.66 5.16
C GLN A 214 0.86 -20.63 4.19
N PHE A 215 1.61 -20.19 3.18
CA PHE A 215 1.14 -19.25 2.16
C PHE A 215 -0.04 -19.81 1.37
N TYR A 216 0.09 -21.04 0.83
CA TYR A 216 -1.01 -21.69 0.11
C TYR A 216 -2.19 -22.04 1.02
N LEU A 217 -1.96 -22.36 2.31
CA LEU A 217 -3.05 -22.56 3.26
C LEU A 217 -3.84 -21.27 3.48
N ARG A 218 -3.19 -20.10 3.60
CA ARG A 218 -3.87 -18.80 3.69
C ARG A 218 -4.75 -18.54 2.47
N LEU A 219 -4.30 -18.88 1.26
CA LEU A 219 -5.10 -18.74 0.03
C LEU A 219 -6.34 -19.65 0.05
N ILE A 220 -6.16 -20.94 0.35
CA ILE A 220 -7.26 -21.93 0.35
C ILE A 220 -8.28 -21.65 1.46
N THR A 221 -7.83 -21.40 2.69
CA THR A 221 -8.73 -21.08 3.83
C THR A 221 -9.48 -19.76 3.61
N SER A 222 -8.86 -18.77 2.96
CA SER A 222 -9.56 -17.52 2.59
C SER A 222 -10.62 -17.78 1.51
N ALA A 223 -10.34 -18.63 0.53
CA ALA A 223 -11.28 -18.98 -0.53
C ALA A 223 -12.49 -19.79 -0.04
N LEU A 224 -12.26 -20.76 0.85
CA LEU A 224 -13.28 -21.63 1.44
C LEU A 224 -14.03 -20.97 2.62
N SER A 225 -13.85 -19.66 2.87
CA SER A 225 -14.54 -18.95 3.94
C SER A 225 -16.06 -18.93 3.70
N PRO A 226 -16.91 -19.34 4.67
CA PRO A 226 -18.37 -19.29 4.54
C PRO A 226 -18.90 -17.86 4.35
N SER A 227 -18.10 -16.84 4.65
CA SER A 227 -18.42 -15.43 4.32
C SER A 227 -18.54 -15.14 2.82
N ASN A 228 -17.95 -15.97 1.95
CA ASN A 228 -17.80 -15.67 0.53
C ASN A 228 -19.04 -16.02 -0.31
N PHE A 229 -19.86 -16.97 0.16
CA PHE A 229 -20.94 -17.58 -0.62
C PHE A 229 -22.31 -17.15 -0.11
N VAL A 230 -23.26 -16.96 -1.03
CA VAL A 230 -24.64 -16.56 -0.68
C VAL A 230 -25.28 -17.55 0.29
N ALA A 231 -25.15 -18.86 0.04
CA ALA A 231 -25.81 -19.89 0.85
C ALA A 231 -25.36 -19.97 2.32
N THR A 232 -24.16 -19.45 2.64
CA THR A 232 -23.52 -19.60 3.96
C THR A 232 -23.31 -18.29 4.70
N ASN A 233 -23.61 -17.13 4.09
CA ASN A 233 -23.46 -15.82 4.70
C ASN A 233 -24.84 -15.16 4.97
N PRO A 234 -25.18 -14.83 6.24
CA PRO A 234 -26.48 -14.27 6.61
C PRO A 234 -26.78 -12.93 5.94
N GLU A 235 -25.78 -12.07 5.76
CA GLU A 235 -25.95 -10.78 5.09
C GLU A 235 -26.22 -10.94 3.60
N LEU A 236 -25.54 -11.88 2.94
CA LEU A 236 -25.71 -12.14 1.51
C LEU A 236 -27.06 -12.81 1.21
N LEU A 237 -27.52 -13.72 2.08
CA LEU A 237 -28.90 -14.24 2.02
C LEU A 237 -29.91 -13.10 2.11
N HIS A 238 -29.78 -12.24 3.13
CA HIS A 238 -30.71 -11.15 3.36
C HIS A 238 -30.70 -10.11 2.21
N GLU A 239 -29.52 -9.67 1.76
CA GLU A 239 -29.37 -8.71 0.65
C GLU A 239 -29.87 -9.31 -0.69
N THR A 240 -29.72 -10.63 -0.90
CA THR A 240 -30.23 -11.30 -2.12
C THR A 240 -31.75 -11.43 -2.11
N LEU A 241 -32.35 -11.85 -0.99
CA LEU A 241 -33.81 -11.97 -0.87
C LEU A 241 -34.48 -10.59 -0.91
N ALA A 242 -33.99 -9.62 -0.14
CA ALA A 242 -34.56 -8.27 -0.08
C ALA A 242 -34.40 -7.45 -1.37
N SER A 243 -33.54 -7.89 -2.30
CA SER A 243 -33.38 -7.28 -3.63
C SER A 243 -33.90 -8.14 -4.79
N ASN A 244 -34.64 -9.23 -4.52
CA ASN A 244 -35.12 -10.18 -5.53
C ASN A 244 -34.01 -10.62 -6.52
N ALA A 245 -32.84 -10.95 -5.97
CA ALA A 245 -31.60 -11.31 -6.69
C ALA A 245 -31.00 -10.23 -7.63
N GLU A 246 -31.47 -8.98 -7.60
CA GLU A 246 -30.89 -7.89 -8.44
C GLU A 246 -29.40 -7.65 -8.12
N ASN A 247 -28.98 -7.88 -6.87
CA ASN A 247 -27.58 -7.86 -6.46
C ASN A 247 -26.70 -8.82 -7.29
N LEU A 248 -27.19 -10.04 -7.54
CA LEU A 248 -26.48 -11.03 -8.34
C LEU A 248 -26.47 -10.64 -9.82
N VAL A 249 -27.54 -10.04 -10.34
CA VAL A 249 -27.59 -9.58 -11.74
C VAL A 249 -26.61 -8.42 -12.00
N ARG A 250 -26.56 -7.44 -11.09
CA ARG A 250 -25.52 -6.39 -11.12
C ARG A 250 -24.13 -7.00 -10.98
N GLY A 251 -23.94 -7.93 -10.06
CA GLY A 251 -22.66 -8.58 -9.81
C GLY A 251 -22.12 -9.38 -10.99
N ALA A 252 -22.98 -10.14 -11.67
CA ALA A 252 -22.63 -10.83 -12.92
C ALA A 252 -22.36 -9.85 -14.07
N THR A 253 -22.98 -8.66 -14.07
CA THR A 253 -22.67 -7.60 -15.05
C THR A 253 -21.27 -7.01 -14.79
N ASN A 254 -20.95 -6.69 -13.54
CA ASN A 254 -19.61 -6.26 -13.12
C ASN A 254 -18.54 -7.32 -13.46
N LEU A 255 -18.87 -8.61 -13.30
CA LEU A 255 -17.98 -9.71 -13.63
C LEU A 255 -17.69 -9.80 -15.14
N VAL A 256 -18.71 -9.63 -15.99
CA VAL A 256 -18.52 -9.55 -17.46
C VAL A 256 -17.61 -8.37 -17.80
N GLU A 257 -17.88 -7.18 -17.26
CA GLU A 257 -17.04 -6.00 -17.51
C GLU A 257 -15.57 -6.23 -17.11
N ASP A 258 -15.31 -6.78 -15.92
CA ASP A 258 -13.96 -6.98 -15.39
C ASP A 258 -13.17 -8.10 -16.10
N ILE A 259 -13.85 -9.14 -16.61
CA ILE A 259 -13.25 -10.16 -17.48
C ILE A 259 -12.95 -9.58 -18.87
N THR A 260 -13.88 -8.84 -19.48
CA THR A 260 -13.63 -8.19 -20.78
C THR A 260 -12.50 -7.14 -20.69
N ALA A 261 -12.45 -6.36 -19.61
CA ALA A 261 -11.39 -5.38 -19.36
C ALA A 261 -10.01 -6.04 -19.13
N GLY A 262 -9.98 -7.25 -18.57
CA GLY A 262 -8.78 -8.08 -18.47
C GLY A 262 -8.53 -9.02 -19.67
N ARG A 263 -9.22 -8.79 -20.81
CA ARG A 263 -9.07 -9.57 -22.05
C ARG A 263 -9.24 -11.09 -21.85
N GLY A 264 -10.22 -11.46 -21.03
CA GLY A 264 -10.56 -12.84 -20.66
C GLY A 264 -9.91 -13.33 -19.35
N THR A 265 -8.95 -12.57 -18.80
CA THR A 265 -8.54 -12.73 -17.40
C THR A 265 -9.43 -11.87 -16.50
N LEU A 266 -9.81 -12.35 -15.32
CA LEU A 266 -10.56 -11.54 -14.35
C LEU A 266 -9.67 -10.45 -13.73
N ARG A 267 -9.86 -9.18 -14.13
CA ARG A 267 -9.20 -8.02 -13.51
C ARG A 267 -10.09 -7.42 -12.42
N ILE A 268 -9.88 -7.83 -11.17
CA ILE A 268 -10.72 -7.40 -10.03
C ILE A 268 -10.65 -5.87 -9.85
N ARG A 269 -11.77 -5.17 -10.05
CA ARG A 269 -11.85 -3.71 -9.88
C ARG A 269 -11.83 -3.32 -8.40
N GLN A 270 -10.74 -2.73 -7.93
CA GLN A 270 -10.56 -2.35 -6.52
C GLN A 270 -10.96 -0.88 -6.20
N SER A 271 -11.17 -0.03 -7.22
CA SER A 271 -11.51 1.40 -7.06
C SER A 271 -12.32 1.91 -8.24
N ASP A 272 -13.18 2.91 -8.02
CA ASP A 272 -13.70 3.74 -9.12
C ASP A 272 -12.63 4.73 -9.60
N SER A 273 -11.87 4.31 -10.62
CA SER A 273 -10.83 5.12 -11.25
C SER A 273 -11.38 6.33 -12.03
N SER A 274 -12.68 6.40 -12.34
CA SER A 274 -13.26 7.51 -13.11
C SER A 274 -13.30 8.85 -12.36
N LYS A 275 -12.91 8.86 -11.07
CA LYS A 275 -12.81 10.05 -10.23
C LYS A 275 -11.38 10.60 -10.12
N PHE A 276 -10.42 9.96 -10.77
CA PHE A 276 -9.00 10.26 -10.62
C PHE A 276 -8.33 10.59 -11.97
N GLU A 277 -7.60 11.70 -12.00
CA GLU A 277 -6.94 12.22 -13.20
C GLU A 277 -5.53 12.75 -12.87
N LEU A 278 -4.54 12.24 -13.60
CA LEU A 278 -3.12 12.51 -13.40
C LEU A 278 -2.74 13.92 -13.89
N GLY A 279 -2.27 14.75 -12.96
CA GLY A 279 -2.02 16.18 -13.15
C GLY A 279 -3.18 17.09 -12.74
N VAL A 280 -4.32 16.53 -12.32
CA VAL A 280 -5.50 17.32 -11.91
C VAL A 280 -5.85 17.07 -10.44
N ASN A 281 -5.96 15.81 -10.02
CA ASN A 281 -6.26 15.46 -8.62
C ASN A 281 -5.43 14.30 -8.05
N MET A 282 -4.65 13.61 -8.89
CA MET A 282 -3.52 12.75 -8.52
C MET A 282 -2.26 13.22 -9.24
N ALA A 283 -1.07 13.00 -8.70
CA ALA A 283 0.20 13.43 -9.31
C ALA A 283 0.20 14.94 -9.70
N ALA A 284 -0.34 15.77 -8.79
CA ALA A 284 -0.77 17.13 -9.07
C ALA A 284 0.13 18.21 -8.42
N THR A 285 1.30 17.84 -7.90
CA THR A 285 2.25 18.85 -7.39
C THR A 285 2.86 19.63 -8.56
N PRO A 286 2.78 20.98 -8.60
CA PRO A 286 3.27 21.76 -9.74
C PRO A 286 4.76 21.53 -10.02
N GLY A 287 5.09 21.28 -11.28
CA GLY A 287 6.45 20.97 -11.73
C GLY A 287 6.54 20.90 -13.24
N LYS A 288 7.74 20.66 -13.76
CA LYS A 288 8.01 20.50 -15.20
C LYS A 288 8.86 19.26 -15.45
N VAL A 289 8.62 18.56 -16.55
CA VAL A 289 9.62 17.64 -17.10
C VAL A 289 10.72 18.50 -17.73
N ILE A 290 11.97 18.27 -17.32
CA ILE A 290 13.14 19.07 -17.71
C ILE A 290 14.15 18.29 -18.58
N PHE A 291 14.05 16.97 -18.55
CA PHE A 291 14.86 16.04 -19.33
C PHE A 291 14.05 14.77 -19.62
N ARG A 292 14.29 14.16 -20.77
CA ARG A 292 13.72 12.87 -21.17
C ARG A 292 14.73 12.11 -22.01
N ASN A 293 14.89 10.82 -21.74
CA ASN A 293 15.51 9.83 -22.62
C ASN A 293 14.57 8.62 -22.76
N ASP A 294 14.98 7.55 -23.43
CA ASP A 294 14.10 6.40 -23.67
C ASP A 294 13.65 5.65 -22.39
N LEU A 295 14.29 5.90 -21.24
CA LEU A 295 13.99 5.22 -19.97
C LEU A 295 13.24 6.11 -18.96
N ILE A 296 13.54 7.41 -18.89
CA ILE A 296 13.02 8.32 -17.87
C ILE A 296 12.52 9.65 -18.42
N GLU A 297 11.53 10.20 -17.72
CA GLU A 297 11.31 11.64 -17.62
C GLU A 297 11.84 12.11 -16.25
N LEU A 298 12.72 13.12 -16.24
CA LEU A 298 13.13 13.78 -14.99
C LEU A 298 12.21 14.98 -14.77
N ILE A 299 11.46 14.96 -13.67
CA ILE A 299 10.59 16.05 -13.22
C ILE A 299 11.38 16.91 -12.24
N GLN A 300 11.34 18.23 -12.40
CA GLN A 300 11.72 19.20 -11.37
C GLN A 300 10.46 19.93 -10.88
N TYR A 301 10.19 19.87 -9.58
CA TYR A 301 9.02 20.52 -9.00
C TYR A 301 9.24 22.03 -8.80
N ALA A 302 8.16 22.80 -8.89
CA ALA A 302 8.19 24.24 -8.64
C ALA A 302 8.25 24.51 -7.13
N PRO A 303 9.09 25.45 -6.67
CA PRO A 303 9.27 25.72 -5.24
C PRO A 303 8.03 26.35 -4.60
N ALA A 304 7.69 25.93 -3.38
CA ALA A 304 6.62 26.51 -2.56
C ALA A 304 7.12 27.57 -1.56
N THR A 305 8.43 27.84 -1.51
CA THR A 305 9.10 28.75 -0.58
C THR A 305 9.94 29.78 -1.33
N GLU A 306 10.22 30.95 -0.72
CA GLU A 306 11.10 31.99 -1.31
C GLU A 306 12.58 31.59 -1.32
N GLN A 307 12.98 30.74 -0.37
CA GLN A 307 14.32 30.16 -0.26
C GLN A 307 14.22 28.65 -0.11
N VAL A 308 15.16 27.95 -0.73
CA VAL A 308 15.26 26.49 -0.73
C VAL A 308 16.61 26.06 -0.15
N TYR A 309 16.71 24.82 0.35
CA TYR A 309 18.00 24.20 0.61
C TYR A 309 18.84 24.17 -0.66
N LYS A 310 20.11 24.53 -0.50
CA LYS A 310 21.08 24.62 -1.59
C LYS A 310 21.26 23.27 -2.25
N ARG A 311 21.54 22.23 -1.46
CA ARG A 311 21.63 20.85 -1.93
C ARG A 311 20.25 20.39 -2.44
N PRO A 312 20.13 19.93 -3.70
CA PRO A 312 18.88 19.38 -4.22
C PRO A 312 18.64 17.96 -3.72
N LEU A 313 17.40 17.47 -3.90
CA LEU A 313 16.95 16.13 -3.53
C LEU A 313 16.42 15.41 -4.79
N LEU A 314 17.02 14.26 -5.13
CA LEU A 314 16.52 13.36 -6.17
C LEU A 314 15.68 12.24 -5.55
N LEU A 315 14.46 12.04 -6.06
CA LEU A 315 13.59 10.92 -5.70
C LEU A 315 13.68 9.83 -6.79
N ILE A 316 14.04 8.62 -6.37
CA ILE A 316 14.14 7.39 -7.17
C ILE A 316 13.00 6.44 -6.72
N PRO A 317 11.79 6.59 -7.28
CA PRO A 317 10.64 5.72 -6.97
C PRO A 317 10.85 4.31 -7.55
N PRO A 318 10.02 3.32 -7.15
CA PRO A 318 9.98 2.04 -7.87
C PRO A 318 9.47 2.22 -9.31
N TRP A 319 9.91 1.32 -10.21
CA TRP A 319 9.28 1.09 -11.51
C TRP A 319 8.23 -0.02 -11.48
N ILE A 320 8.07 -0.69 -10.33
CA ILE A 320 6.96 -1.60 -10.03
C ILE A 320 5.80 -0.75 -9.54
N ASN A 321 4.73 -0.67 -10.33
CA ASN A 321 3.76 0.43 -10.33
C ASN A 321 4.45 1.80 -10.57
N LYS A 322 3.67 2.88 -10.55
CA LYS A 322 4.12 4.22 -10.99
C LYS A 322 4.55 5.12 -9.83
N PHE A 323 5.37 6.13 -10.12
CA PHE A 323 5.95 7.03 -9.11
C PHE A 323 4.96 7.75 -8.22
N TYR A 324 3.74 7.99 -8.71
CA TYR A 324 2.79 8.91 -8.07
C TYR A 324 2.23 8.42 -6.74
N ILE A 325 2.65 7.25 -6.24
CA ILE A 325 2.50 6.90 -4.82
C ILE A 325 3.13 7.93 -3.87
N LEU A 326 4.22 8.59 -4.29
CA LEU A 326 4.86 9.70 -3.56
C LEU A 326 4.15 11.05 -3.77
N ASP A 327 3.24 11.15 -4.74
CA ASP A 327 2.47 12.37 -5.09
C ASP A 327 0.96 12.07 -5.23
N LEU A 328 0.45 11.22 -4.32
CA LEU A 328 -0.79 10.45 -4.56
C LEU A 328 -2.03 11.34 -4.73
N ASN A 329 -2.23 12.29 -3.81
CA ASN A 329 -3.21 13.35 -3.89
C ASN A 329 -2.68 14.57 -3.10
N PRO A 330 -3.28 15.77 -3.20
CA PRO A 330 -2.77 16.97 -2.53
C PRO A 330 -2.64 16.88 -0.99
N GLN A 331 -3.36 15.97 -0.32
CA GLN A 331 -3.29 15.72 1.13
C GLN A 331 -2.47 14.47 1.52
N LYS A 332 -1.89 13.76 0.54
CA LYS A 332 -1.07 12.55 0.72
C LYS A 332 0.23 12.59 -0.08
N SER A 333 0.62 13.75 -0.59
CA SER A 333 1.83 13.93 -1.40
C SER A 333 3.04 14.20 -0.51
N PHE A 334 3.98 13.24 -0.51
CA PHE A 334 5.30 13.38 0.08
C PHE A 334 6.15 14.37 -0.73
N VAL A 335 6.02 14.37 -2.05
CA VAL A 335 6.65 15.35 -2.95
C VAL A 335 6.26 16.78 -2.55
N ARG A 336 4.96 17.06 -2.43
CA ARG A 336 4.45 18.37 -2.00
C ARG A 336 5.01 18.76 -0.65
N PHE A 337 4.98 17.86 0.33
CA PHE A 337 5.54 18.09 1.65
C PHE A 337 7.03 18.49 1.59
N ALA A 338 7.85 17.75 0.84
CA ALA A 338 9.29 18.04 0.70
C ALA A 338 9.56 19.39 0.00
N VAL A 339 8.75 19.74 -1.01
CA VAL A 339 8.78 21.06 -1.65
C VAL A 339 8.36 22.18 -0.67
N GLU A 340 7.38 21.93 0.20
CA GLU A 340 6.91 22.86 1.23
C GLU A 340 7.89 23.00 2.41
N GLN A 341 8.72 21.99 2.71
CA GLN A 341 9.90 22.15 3.59
C GLN A 341 11.04 22.95 2.92
N GLY A 342 10.91 23.25 1.62
CA GLY A 342 11.88 24.03 0.86
C GLY A 342 13.04 23.21 0.30
N PHE A 343 12.89 21.91 0.03
CA PHE A 343 13.88 21.18 -0.77
C PHE A 343 13.71 21.49 -2.27
N THR A 344 14.81 21.57 -3.02
CA THR A 344 14.73 21.55 -4.50
C THR A 344 14.51 20.10 -4.94
N VAL A 345 13.25 19.70 -5.16
CA VAL A 345 12.89 18.29 -5.43
C VAL A 345 12.91 17.98 -6.93
N PHE A 346 13.64 16.93 -7.28
CA PHE A 346 13.62 16.25 -8.57
C PHE A 346 13.08 14.83 -8.40
N LEU A 347 12.43 14.26 -9.41
CA LEU A 347 11.89 12.89 -9.38
C LEU A 347 12.04 12.20 -10.74
N ILE A 348 12.46 10.93 -10.72
CA ILE A 348 12.48 10.06 -11.90
C ILE A 348 11.08 9.47 -12.14
N SER A 349 10.49 9.78 -13.30
CA SER A 349 9.30 9.12 -13.84
C SER A 349 9.72 8.08 -14.88
N TRP A 350 9.82 6.82 -14.47
CA TRP A 350 10.15 5.69 -15.34
C TRP A 350 9.15 5.51 -16.49
N VAL A 351 9.65 5.07 -17.64
CA VAL A 351 8.84 4.57 -18.76
C VAL A 351 8.08 3.30 -18.37
N ASN A 352 6.90 3.09 -18.97
CA ASN A 352 6.20 1.79 -18.91
C ASN A 352 6.63 0.99 -20.16
N PRO A 353 7.46 -0.08 -20.02
CA PRO A 353 8.20 -0.66 -21.14
C PRO A 353 7.32 -1.36 -22.18
N ASP A 354 7.87 -1.50 -23.38
CA ASP A 354 7.34 -2.27 -24.51
C ASP A 354 8.44 -3.16 -25.11
N GLU A 355 8.22 -3.81 -26.26
CA GLU A 355 9.19 -4.75 -26.85
C GLU A 355 10.57 -4.13 -27.11
N ARG A 356 10.66 -2.81 -27.31
CA ARG A 356 11.91 -2.06 -27.56
C ARG A 356 12.82 -2.00 -26.34
N HIS A 357 12.26 -2.17 -25.14
CA HIS A 357 12.96 -2.00 -23.86
C HIS A 357 13.47 -3.33 -23.30
N ARG A 358 13.26 -4.45 -24.03
CA ARG A 358 13.56 -5.83 -23.64
C ARG A 358 14.89 -6.01 -22.91
N ASP A 359 15.95 -5.44 -23.50
CA ASP A 359 17.33 -5.64 -23.10
C ASP A 359 17.84 -4.58 -22.10
N MET A 360 16.97 -3.68 -21.61
CA MET A 360 17.30 -2.69 -20.58
C MET A 360 17.45 -3.37 -19.22
N GLY A 361 18.70 -3.61 -18.81
CA GLY A 361 19.09 -4.24 -17.54
C GLY A 361 19.17 -3.27 -16.37
N PHE A 362 19.71 -3.72 -15.23
CA PHE A 362 19.94 -2.83 -14.08
C PHE A 362 21.00 -1.76 -14.42
N GLU A 363 22.00 -2.12 -15.22
CA GLU A 363 23.01 -1.24 -15.78
C GLU A 363 22.38 -0.05 -16.52
N THR A 364 21.39 -0.29 -17.38
CA THR A 364 20.65 0.77 -18.08
C THR A 364 19.92 1.68 -17.09
N TYR A 365 19.30 1.12 -16.05
CA TYR A 365 18.61 1.89 -15.00
C TYR A 365 19.58 2.71 -14.12
N LEU A 366 20.83 2.28 -13.98
CA LEU A 366 21.90 3.05 -13.32
C LEU A 366 22.37 4.20 -14.22
N HIS A 367 22.76 3.92 -15.46
CA HIS A 367 23.34 4.90 -16.39
C HIS A 367 22.29 5.90 -16.90
N ASP A 368 21.25 5.42 -17.58
CA ASP A 368 20.22 6.26 -18.20
C ASP A 368 19.16 6.75 -17.21
N GLY A 369 19.07 6.12 -16.02
CA GLY A 369 18.22 6.56 -14.92
C GLY A 369 18.95 7.48 -13.94
N ILE A 370 19.72 6.89 -13.02
CA ILE A 370 20.31 7.63 -11.89
C ILE A 370 21.42 8.58 -12.36
N PHE A 371 22.44 8.10 -13.06
CA PHE A 371 23.61 8.93 -13.40
C PHE A 371 23.27 10.05 -14.39
N ALA A 372 22.43 9.77 -15.41
CA ALA A 372 21.87 10.81 -16.28
C ALA A 372 21.09 11.88 -15.48
N SER A 373 20.36 11.49 -14.43
CA SER A 373 19.68 12.45 -13.55
C SER A 373 20.67 13.31 -12.74
N LEU A 374 21.77 12.74 -12.26
CA LEU A 374 22.83 13.50 -11.57
C LEU A 374 23.44 14.57 -12.50
N ASP A 375 23.79 14.20 -13.73
CA ASP A 375 24.40 15.11 -14.72
C ASP A 375 23.47 16.31 -15.04
N VAL A 376 22.16 16.05 -15.16
CA VAL A 376 21.15 17.09 -15.41
C VAL A 376 20.98 17.99 -14.19
N ILE A 377 20.94 17.43 -12.98
CA ILE A 377 20.79 18.18 -11.73
C ILE A 377 22.01 19.07 -11.45
N GLU A 378 23.22 18.55 -11.61
CA GLU A 378 24.47 19.33 -11.47
C GLU A 378 24.47 20.50 -12.48
N SER A 379 24.07 20.25 -13.73
CA SER A 379 23.99 21.29 -14.77
C SER A 379 22.89 22.33 -14.54
N ILE A 380 21.76 22.00 -13.89
CA ILE A 380 20.65 22.95 -13.62
C ILE A 380 20.87 23.73 -12.33
N THR A 381 21.35 23.08 -11.28
CA THR A 381 21.43 23.66 -9.94
C THR A 381 22.77 24.33 -9.64
N GLY A 382 23.83 23.94 -10.36
CA GLY A 382 25.22 24.28 -10.03
C GLY A 382 25.83 23.44 -8.91
N GLU A 383 25.06 22.52 -8.31
CA GLU A 383 25.48 21.73 -7.16
C GLU A 383 25.90 20.31 -7.58
N ARG A 384 27.19 20.00 -7.43
CA ARG A 384 27.72 18.64 -7.61
C ARG A 384 27.20 17.64 -6.56
N LYS A 385 26.94 18.14 -5.35
CA LYS A 385 26.49 17.35 -4.20
C LYS A 385 24.97 17.37 -4.14
N ILE A 386 24.35 16.19 -4.03
CA ILE A 386 22.91 16.03 -3.90
C ILE A 386 22.54 15.05 -2.78
N ALA A 387 21.32 15.18 -2.26
CA ALA A 387 20.68 14.12 -1.52
C ALA A 387 19.90 13.19 -2.48
N ALA A 388 19.82 11.91 -2.15
CA ALA A 388 19.02 10.94 -2.89
C ALA A 388 18.04 10.18 -1.99
N LEU A 389 16.84 9.88 -2.47
CA LEU A 389 15.85 9.07 -1.77
C LEU A 389 15.34 7.96 -2.69
N GLY A 390 15.56 6.71 -2.30
CA GLY A 390 15.06 5.53 -2.99
C GLY A 390 13.85 4.92 -2.29
N TYR A 391 12.85 4.47 -3.04
CA TYR A 391 11.68 3.77 -2.50
C TYR A 391 11.52 2.37 -3.11
N CYS A 392 11.34 1.36 -2.24
CA CYS A 392 11.20 -0.05 -2.63
C CYS A 392 12.35 -0.46 -3.58
N VAL A 393 12.07 -1.05 -4.76
CA VAL A 393 13.12 -1.43 -5.72
C VAL A 393 13.94 -0.25 -6.26
N GLY A 394 13.40 0.97 -6.26
CA GLY A 394 14.17 2.19 -6.55
C GLY A 394 15.26 2.47 -5.51
N GLY A 395 15.04 2.06 -4.26
CA GLY A 395 16.06 2.04 -3.21
C GLY A 395 17.08 0.91 -3.35
N THR A 396 16.67 -0.26 -3.87
CA THR A 396 17.62 -1.34 -4.20
C THR A 396 18.55 -0.89 -5.33
N LEU A 397 18.01 -0.29 -6.39
CA LEU A 397 18.79 0.31 -7.47
C LEU A 397 19.73 1.43 -6.97
N LEU A 398 19.23 2.33 -6.09
CA LEU A 398 20.07 3.37 -5.48
C LEU A 398 21.20 2.75 -4.64
N SER A 399 20.94 1.68 -3.89
CA SER A 399 21.97 1.00 -3.07
C SER A 399 23.07 0.37 -3.93
N ILE A 400 22.70 -0.20 -5.08
CA ILE A 400 23.63 -0.71 -6.10
C ILE A 400 24.45 0.45 -6.70
N ALA A 401 23.79 1.57 -7.02
CA ALA A 401 24.46 2.78 -7.51
C ALA A 401 25.50 3.30 -6.51
N LEU A 402 25.15 3.35 -5.23
CA LEU A 402 26.03 3.84 -4.16
C LEU A 402 27.28 2.99 -3.97
N ALA A 403 27.15 1.66 -4.03
CA ALA A 403 28.31 0.76 -4.00
C ALA A 403 29.22 1.00 -5.22
N LEU A 404 28.63 1.09 -6.43
CA LEU A 404 29.39 1.38 -7.66
C LEU A 404 30.05 2.76 -7.65
N MET A 405 29.40 3.76 -7.05
CA MET A 405 29.95 5.10 -6.83
C MET A 405 31.12 5.08 -5.84
N ALA A 406 31.03 4.31 -4.74
CA ALA A 406 32.12 4.15 -3.79
C ALA A 406 33.38 3.53 -4.44
N ARG A 407 33.19 2.43 -5.20
CA ARG A 407 34.22 1.77 -6.03
C ARG A 407 34.91 2.75 -6.99
N ARG A 408 34.14 3.68 -7.58
CA ARG A 408 34.60 4.69 -8.55
C ARG A 408 35.08 6.01 -7.94
N HIS A 409 34.94 6.17 -6.62
CA HIS A 409 35.12 7.43 -5.90
C HIS A 409 34.25 8.59 -6.45
N ASP A 410 33.08 8.26 -7.02
CA ASP A 410 32.08 9.26 -7.41
C ASP A 410 31.34 9.74 -6.16
N ASP A 411 31.49 11.02 -5.86
CA ASP A 411 31.10 11.63 -4.59
C ASP A 411 29.81 12.47 -4.68
N ARG A 412 29.08 12.39 -5.80
CA ARG A 412 27.93 13.28 -6.09
C ARG A 412 26.72 13.11 -5.17
N ILE A 413 26.51 11.93 -4.58
CA ILE A 413 25.48 11.73 -3.55
C ILE A 413 26.17 11.77 -2.19
N ASP A 414 25.68 12.61 -1.27
CA ASP A 414 26.32 12.86 0.03
C ASP A 414 25.50 12.40 1.25
N SER A 415 24.22 12.07 1.03
CA SER A 415 23.27 11.69 2.05
C SER A 415 22.07 10.99 1.39
N VAL A 416 21.59 9.92 2.03
CA VAL A 416 20.64 9.00 1.40
C VAL A 416 19.45 8.70 2.30
N THR A 417 18.28 8.58 1.69
CA THR A 417 17.09 8.02 2.33
C THR A 417 16.67 6.75 1.61
N LEU A 418 16.45 5.67 2.36
CA LEU A 418 15.92 4.41 1.85
C LEU A 418 14.55 4.18 2.50
N LEU A 419 13.51 4.03 1.68
CA LEU A 419 12.15 3.77 2.14
C LEU A 419 11.76 2.33 1.79
N THR A 420 11.44 1.53 2.80
CA THR A 420 11.06 0.09 2.72
C THR A 420 11.87 -0.66 1.67
N THR A 421 13.19 -0.53 1.77
CA THR A 421 14.15 -0.94 0.74
C THR A 421 14.85 -2.22 1.17
N GLN A 422 14.84 -3.22 0.32
CA GLN A 422 15.60 -4.45 0.53
C GLN A 422 16.97 -4.34 -0.15
N THR A 423 18.03 -4.53 0.64
CA THR A 423 19.39 -4.82 0.15
C THR A 423 19.84 -6.23 0.52
N ASP A 424 19.27 -6.78 1.60
CA ASP A 424 19.32 -8.20 1.96
C ASP A 424 17.94 -8.84 1.74
N PHE A 425 17.89 -9.83 0.85
CA PHE A 425 16.68 -10.55 0.43
C PHE A 425 16.53 -11.93 1.09
N ALA A 426 17.38 -12.31 2.07
CA ALA A 426 17.28 -13.60 2.74
C ALA A 426 15.89 -13.82 3.36
N GLU A 427 15.36 -12.80 4.02
CA GLU A 427 14.04 -12.78 4.68
C GLU A 427 13.02 -11.92 3.89
N ALA A 428 13.01 -12.00 2.55
CA ALA A 428 12.21 -11.18 1.64
C ALA A 428 10.67 -11.44 1.65
N GLY A 429 10.14 -12.00 2.74
CA GLY A 429 8.70 -12.19 2.96
C GLY A 429 8.01 -13.13 1.96
N ASP A 430 6.69 -12.97 1.81
CA ASP A 430 5.84 -13.83 0.99
C ASP A 430 6.22 -13.78 -0.51
N LEU A 431 6.94 -12.76 -0.98
CA LEU A 431 7.40 -12.70 -2.38
C LEU A 431 8.41 -13.81 -2.72
N ARG A 432 9.22 -14.28 -1.76
CA ARG A 432 10.16 -15.40 -1.96
C ARG A 432 9.47 -16.71 -2.38
N MET A 433 8.17 -16.84 -2.11
CA MET A 433 7.37 -18.00 -2.55
C MET A 433 7.24 -18.09 -4.09
N PHE A 434 7.52 -17.00 -4.81
CA PHE A 434 7.45 -16.91 -6.27
C PHE A 434 8.82 -16.94 -6.98
N THR A 435 9.92 -17.09 -6.22
CA THR A 435 11.29 -16.89 -6.74
C THR A 435 12.17 -18.14 -6.67
N SER A 436 11.61 -19.33 -6.84
CA SER A 436 12.41 -20.54 -7.08
C SER A 436 13.00 -20.56 -8.50
N GLU A 437 14.11 -21.27 -8.71
CA GLU A 437 14.77 -21.40 -10.03
C GLU A 437 13.80 -21.86 -11.14
N ALA A 438 12.85 -22.75 -10.82
CA ALA A 438 11.84 -23.22 -11.76
C ALA A 438 10.83 -22.12 -12.15
N GLN A 439 10.31 -21.38 -11.16
CA GLN A 439 9.39 -20.25 -11.38
C GLN A 439 10.09 -19.13 -12.16
N ILE A 440 11.34 -18.80 -11.81
CA ILE A 440 12.15 -17.80 -12.51
C ILE A 440 12.37 -18.22 -13.96
N SER A 441 12.79 -19.47 -14.20
CA SER A 441 13.00 -20.01 -15.56
C SER A 441 11.72 -20.00 -16.41
N ALA A 442 10.54 -20.30 -15.82
CA ALA A 442 9.26 -20.23 -16.52
C ALA A 442 8.87 -18.79 -16.89
N ILE A 443 9.06 -17.84 -15.97
CA ILE A 443 8.84 -16.42 -16.20
C ILE A 443 9.81 -15.88 -17.27
N GLU A 444 11.08 -16.29 -17.26
CA GLU A 444 12.07 -15.94 -18.27
C GLU A 444 11.71 -16.49 -19.66
N ALA A 445 11.24 -17.75 -19.73
CA ALA A 445 10.78 -18.35 -20.98
C ALA A 445 9.54 -17.63 -21.56
N GLU A 446 8.63 -17.12 -20.72
CA GLU A 446 7.51 -16.29 -21.16
C GLU A 446 7.97 -14.90 -21.63
N MET A 447 8.82 -14.23 -20.83
CA MET A 447 9.39 -12.92 -21.18
C MET A 447 10.29 -12.98 -22.42
N ALA A 448 10.86 -14.14 -22.77
CA ALA A 448 11.58 -14.33 -24.03
C ALA A 448 10.67 -14.16 -25.27
N GLY A 449 9.36 -14.41 -25.14
CA GLY A 449 8.38 -14.11 -26.18
C GLY A 449 8.16 -12.59 -26.33
N THR A 450 7.55 -11.97 -25.31
CA THR A 450 7.12 -10.56 -25.32
C THR A 450 8.26 -9.55 -25.23
N GLY A 451 9.32 -9.86 -24.49
CA GLY A 451 10.36 -8.93 -24.06
C GLY A 451 10.07 -8.21 -22.75
N TYR A 452 8.91 -8.46 -22.13
CA TYR A 452 8.51 -7.84 -20.86
C TYR A 452 7.51 -8.70 -20.09
N LEU A 453 7.50 -8.60 -18.75
CA LEU A 453 6.39 -9.11 -17.93
C LEU A 453 5.18 -8.17 -18.05
N ASP A 454 4.00 -8.73 -18.31
CA ASP A 454 2.74 -7.96 -18.27
C ASP A 454 2.37 -7.53 -16.84
N GLY A 455 1.95 -6.28 -16.68
CA GLY A 455 1.64 -5.69 -15.37
C GLY A 455 0.48 -6.37 -14.61
N ALA A 456 -0.45 -7.03 -15.31
CA ALA A 456 -1.53 -7.79 -14.66
C ALA A 456 -1.00 -8.98 -13.86
N LYS A 457 0.13 -9.58 -14.26
CA LYS A 457 0.76 -10.69 -13.51
C LYS A 457 1.29 -10.21 -12.16
N MET A 458 1.99 -9.09 -12.14
CA MET A 458 2.53 -8.53 -10.90
C MET A 458 1.42 -8.05 -9.96
N ALA A 459 0.36 -7.43 -10.50
CA ALA A 459 -0.83 -7.08 -9.72
C ALA A 459 -1.50 -8.30 -9.08
N ASN A 460 -1.57 -9.44 -9.79
CA ASN A 460 -2.11 -10.68 -9.24
C ASN A 460 -1.23 -11.26 -8.11
N VAL A 461 0.10 -11.22 -8.25
CA VAL A 461 1.03 -11.63 -7.17
C VAL A 461 0.79 -10.78 -5.91
N PHE A 462 0.71 -9.44 -6.03
CA PHE A 462 0.40 -8.57 -4.89
C PHE A 462 -0.97 -8.86 -4.26
N ASN A 463 -2.00 -9.12 -5.06
CA ASN A 463 -3.33 -9.49 -4.56
C ASN A 463 -3.31 -10.83 -3.77
N MET A 464 -2.46 -11.78 -4.17
CA MET A 464 -2.30 -13.06 -3.46
C MET A 464 -1.60 -12.91 -2.10
N LEU A 465 -0.87 -11.83 -1.83
CA LEU A 465 -0.23 -11.60 -0.51
C LEU A 465 -1.26 -11.29 0.58
N ARG A 466 -2.43 -10.74 0.23
CA ARG A 466 -3.53 -10.44 1.16
C ARG A 466 -4.90 -10.84 0.58
N PRO A 467 -5.20 -12.15 0.47
CA PRO A 467 -6.37 -12.62 -0.26
C PRO A 467 -7.71 -12.18 0.36
N ASN A 468 -7.81 -12.05 1.68
CA ASN A 468 -9.03 -11.52 2.31
C ASN A 468 -9.25 -10.03 1.97
N ASP A 469 -8.21 -9.20 2.07
CA ASP A 469 -8.29 -7.75 1.87
C ASP A 469 -8.39 -7.33 0.40
N LEU A 470 -7.71 -8.04 -0.51
CA LEU A 470 -7.50 -7.63 -1.91
C LEU A 470 -8.24 -8.48 -2.95
N ILE A 471 -8.68 -9.69 -2.60
CA ILE A 471 -9.46 -10.57 -3.48
C ILE A 471 -10.89 -10.72 -2.96
N TRP A 472 -11.09 -11.39 -1.81
CA TRP A 472 -12.42 -11.84 -1.38
C TRP A 472 -13.35 -10.71 -0.94
N SER A 473 -12.81 -9.66 -0.32
CA SER A 473 -13.54 -8.41 -0.04
C SER A 473 -14.20 -7.81 -1.29
N PHE A 474 -13.47 -7.77 -2.41
CA PHE A 474 -13.93 -7.23 -3.68
C PHE A 474 -14.78 -8.23 -4.46
N VAL A 475 -14.45 -9.52 -4.45
CA VAL A 475 -15.30 -10.55 -5.07
C VAL A 475 -16.71 -10.54 -4.47
N VAL A 476 -16.82 -10.49 -3.14
CA VAL A 476 -18.11 -10.42 -2.45
C VAL A 476 -18.85 -9.12 -2.74
N ASN A 477 -18.18 -7.95 -2.67
CA ASN A 477 -18.85 -6.67 -2.90
C ASN A 477 -19.22 -6.45 -4.38
N ASN A 478 -18.28 -6.68 -5.29
CA ASN A 478 -18.46 -6.42 -6.73
C ASN A 478 -19.39 -7.43 -7.37
N TYR A 479 -19.17 -8.74 -7.15
CA TYR A 479 -19.81 -9.80 -7.94
C TYR A 479 -20.96 -10.52 -7.23
N VAL A 480 -21.08 -10.40 -5.90
CA VAL A 480 -22.19 -11.01 -5.14
C VAL A 480 -23.17 -9.95 -4.61
N ARG A 481 -22.69 -8.84 -4.05
CA ARG A 481 -23.55 -7.71 -3.65
C ARG A 481 -23.86 -6.76 -4.82
N GLY A 482 -23.14 -6.87 -5.94
CA GLY A 482 -23.34 -6.03 -7.11
C GLY A 482 -23.13 -4.55 -6.81
N LYS A 483 -22.12 -4.22 -6.00
CA LYS A 483 -21.75 -2.86 -5.60
C LYS A 483 -20.57 -2.37 -6.45
N THR A 484 -20.60 -1.10 -6.84
CA THR A 484 -19.43 -0.44 -7.44
C THR A 484 -18.39 -0.15 -6.34
N PRO A 485 -17.09 -0.39 -6.57
CA PRO A 485 -16.04 0.06 -5.65
C PRO A 485 -16.12 1.56 -5.39
N MET A 486 -15.81 1.98 -4.16
CA MET A 486 -15.65 3.39 -3.84
C MET A 486 -14.39 3.96 -4.53
N PRO A 487 -14.36 5.25 -4.89
CA PRO A 487 -13.15 5.90 -5.38
C PRO A 487 -12.11 5.97 -4.26
N PHE A 488 -11.02 5.21 -4.39
CA PHE A 488 -9.95 5.13 -3.39
C PHE A 488 -8.58 5.23 -4.07
N ASP A 489 -7.94 6.39 -3.88
CA ASP A 489 -6.67 6.80 -4.53
C ASP A 489 -5.58 5.72 -4.54
N LEU A 490 -5.32 5.08 -3.40
CA LEU A 490 -4.30 4.04 -3.24
C LEU A 490 -4.60 2.78 -4.05
N LEU A 491 -5.87 2.38 -4.14
CA LEU A 491 -6.27 1.21 -4.93
C LEU A 491 -6.37 1.54 -6.42
N THR A 492 -6.60 2.82 -6.77
CA THR A 492 -6.43 3.33 -8.14
C THR A 492 -4.97 3.23 -8.57
N TRP A 493 -4.02 3.65 -7.73
CA TRP A 493 -2.58 3.45 -7.96
C TRP A 493 -2.21 1.97 -8.07
N ASN A 494 -2.68 1.12 -7.14
CA ASN A 494 -2.40 -0.31 -7.15
C ASN A 494 -2.93 -1.01 -8.42
N SER A 495 -4.00 -0.47 -9.01
CA SER A 495 -4.61 -0.97 -10.25
C SER A 495 -3.96 -0.45 -11.53
N ASP A 496 -3.08 0.56 -11.46
CA ASP A 496 -2.38 1.20 -12.59
C ASP A 496 -0.95 0.68 -12.74
N SER A 497 -0.84 -0.66 -12.85
CA SER A 497 0.41 -1.40 -12.88
C SER A 497 1.27 -1.11 -14.12
N THR A 498 2.57 -1.27 -13.95
CA THR A 498 3.59 -1.18 -15.01
C THR A 498 3.98 -2.57 -15.50
N ARG A 499 4.46 -2.65 -16.74
CA ARG A 499 5.21 -3.81 -17.25
C ARG A 499 6.65 -3.75 -16.73
N MET A 500 7.41 -4.84 -16.85
CA MET A 500 8.85 -4.86 -16.52
C MET A 500 9.66 -5.45 -17.67
N ALA A 501 10.74 -4.76 -18.09
CA ALA A 501 11.65 -5.25 -19.14
C ALA A 501 12.26 -6.61 -18.76
N ALA A 502 12.42 -7.52 -19.73
CA ALA A 502 12.90 -8.87 -19.50
C ALA A 502 14.26 -8.92 -18.79
N ALA A 503 15.24 -8.12 -19.25
CA ALA A 503 16.57 -8.05 -18.66
C ALA A 503 16.55 -7.52 -17.21
N ASN A 504 15.85 -6.41 -16.96
CA ASN A 504 15.68 -5.86 -15.61
C ASN A 504 15.03 -6.87 -14.64
N HIS A 505 13.94 -7.52 -15.07
CA HIS A 505 13.18 -8.43 -14.21
C HIS A 505 13.94 -9.74 -13.93
N SER A 506 14.58 -10.33 -14.95
CA SER A 506 15.47 -11.49 -14.79
C SER A 506 16.61 -11.18 -13.82
N PHE A 507 17.29 -10.03 -14.00
CA PHE A 507 18.34 -9.59 -13.07
C PHE A 507 17.82 -9.48 -11.64
N TYR A 508 16.66 -8.84 -11.43
CA TYR A 508 16.11 -8.64 -10.09
C TYR A 508 15.74 -9.96 -9.40
N LEU A 509 15.08 -10.87 -10.12
CA LEU A 509 14.73 -12.19 -9.58
C LEU A 509 15.96 -13.04 -9.26
N ARG A 510 16.93 -13.11 -10.17
CA ARG A 510 18.14 -13.92 -9.98
C ARG A 510 19.11 -13.29 -8.98
N ARG A 511 19.56 -12.05 -9.20
CA ARG A 511 20.64 -11.44 -8.41
C ARG A 511 20.19 -10.94 -7.03
N CYS A 512 18.93 -10.54 -6.87
CA CYS A 512 18.40 -10.11 -5.57
C CYS A 512 17.67 -11.26 -4.85
N TYR A 513 16.55 -11.75 -5.35
CA TYR A 513 15.74 -12.72 -4.59
C TYR A 513 16.36 -14.11 -4.45
N LEU A 514 16.89 -14.68 -5.53
CA LEU A 514 17.41 -16.06 -5.53
C LEU A 514 18.84 -16.13 -4.96
N GLU A 515 19.75 -15.33 -5.50
CA GLU A 515 21.16 -15.37 -5.13
C GLU A 515 21.49 -14.49 -3.91
N ASN A 516 20.73 -13.42 -3.65
CA ASN A 516 21.03 -12.39 -2.65
C ASN A 516 22.46 -11.81 -2.78
N SER A 517 22.89 -11.59 -4.03
CA SER A 517 24.28 -11.29 -4.39
C SER A 517 24.75 -9.92 -3.89
N LEU A 518 23.85 -8.95 -3.69
CA LEU A 518 24.23 -7.65 -3.13
C LEU A 518 24.64 -7.78 -1.65
N ALA A 519 23.85 -8.46 -0.82
CA ALA A 519 24.14 -8.63 0.61
C ALA A 519 25.34 -9.54 0.89
N LYS A 520 25.62 -10.49 -0.02
CA LYS A 520 26.84 -11.32 0.02
C LYS A 520 28.08 -10.57 -0.49
N GLY A 521 27.91 -9.36 -1.03
CA GLY A 521 28.97 -8.60 -1.70
C GLY A 521 29.44 -9.23 -3.02
N ASP A 522 28.74 -10.23 -3.56
CA ASP A 522 29.08 -10.98 -4.78
C ASP A 522 28.51 -10.38 -6.07
N MET A 523 27.66 -9.35 -5.98
CA MET A 523 27.14 -8.63 -7.13
C MET A 523 28.26 -7.90 -7.88
N VAL A 524 28.25 -8.01 -9.21
CA VAL A 524 29.17 -7.31 -10.12
C VAL A 524 28.35 -6.46 -11.09
N ILE A 525 28.72 -5.19 -11.24
CA ILE A 525 28.13 -4.22 -12.19
C ILE A 525 29.26 -3.47 -12.88
N ASP A 526 29.16 -3.27 -14.20
CA ASP A 526 30.21 -2.66 -15.05
C ASP A 526 31.62 -3.30 -14.87
N GLY A 527 31.70 -4.53 -14.36
CA GLY A 527 32.95 -5.23 -14.01
C GLY A 527 33.50 -4.96 -12.59
N GLU A 528 32.93 -4.01 -11.84
CA GLU A 528 33.27 -3.78 -10.43
C GLU A 528 32.45 -4.70 -9.51
N LYS A 529 33.13 -5.36 -8.55
CA LYS A 529 32.48 -6.12 -7.48
C LYS A 529 32.01 -5.14 -6.39
N LEU A 530 30.74 -5.26 -5.97
CA LEU A 530 30.07 -4.27 -5.13
C LEU A 530 30.09 -4.65 -3.64
N ASP A 531 30.41 -3.70 -2.78
CA ASP A 531 30.34 -3.83 -1.31
C ASP A 531 29.58 -2.64 -0.70
N LEU A 532 28.53 -2.93 0.09
CA LEU A 532 27.81 -1.92 0.87
C LEU A 532 28.66 -1.39 2.04
N GLY A 533 29.64 -2.16 2.48
CA GLY A 533 30.65 -1.77 3.47
C GLY A 533 31.55 -0.63 3.01
N GLU A 534 31.70 -0.38 1.70
CA GLU A 534 32.38 0.81 1.16
C GLU A 534 31.50 2.08 1.20
N VAL A 535 30.16 1.96 1.33
CA VAL A 535 29.24 3.12 1.36
C VAL A 535 29.31 3.81 2.73
N LYS A 536 30.04 4.93 2.81
CA LYS A 536 30.33 5.65 4.07
C LYS A 536 29.46 6.88 4.37
N LEU A 537 28.54 7.26 3.49
CA LEU A 537 27.68 8.43 3.69
C LEU A 537 26.57 8.18 4.75
N PRO A 538 25.92 9.24 5.28
CA PRO A 538 24.79 9.09 6.21
C PRO A 538 23.53 8.57 5.50
N ILE A 539 22.89 7.56 6.10
CA ILE A 539 21.68 6.91 5.56
C ILE A 539 20.54 7.01 6.58
N PHE A 540 19.38 7.49 6.14
CA PHE A 540 18.10 7.35 6.84
C PHE A 540 17.38 6.13 6.24
N ASN A 541 17.26 5.02 6.98
CA ASN A 541 16.64 3.79 6.50
C ASN A 541 15.31 3.53 7.23
N LEU A 542 14.20 3.64 6.49
CA LEU A 542 12.84 3.47 7.01
C LEU A 542 12.29 2.09 6.65
N ALA A 543 11.88 1.33 7.65
CA ALA A 543 10.99 0.18 7.49
C ALA A 543 9.55 0.49 7.92
N THR A 544 8.59 -0.35 7.54
CA THR A 544 7.25 -0.34 8.14
C THR A 544 6.99 -1.64 8.92
N ARG A 545 6.32 -1.56 10.06
CA ARG A 545 6.24 -2.63 11.07
C ARG A 545 5.39 -3.81 10.62
N GLU A 546 4.30 -3.55 9.89
CA GLU A 546 3.41 -4.57 9.33
C GLU A 546 3.63 -4.74 7.82
N ASP A 547 4.89 -4.63 7.36
CA ASP A 547 5.30 -4.88 5.98
C ASP A 547 5.44 -6.38 5.67
N HIS A 548 4.92 -6.80 4.52
CA HIS A 548 5.03 -8.16 3.99
C HIS A 548 5.68 -8.19 2.58
N ILE A 549 5.92 -7.01 1.99
CA ILE A 549 6.54 -6.81 0.67
C ILE A 549 8.04 -6.54 0.85
N ALA A 550 8.39 -5.72 1.84
CA ALA A 550 9.75 -5.49 2.29
C ALA A 550 9.79 -5.57 3.83
N PRO A 551 9.78 -6.79 4.41
CA PRO A 551 9.63 -6.99 5.85
C PRO A 551 10.70 -6.24 6.65
N ALA A 552 10.32 -5.66 7.78
CA ALA A 552 11.24 -4.88 8.63
C ALA A 552 12.52 -5.67 9.01
N GLN A 553 12.44 -6.99 9.15
CA GLN A 553 13.60 -7.85 9.41
C GLN A 553 14.63 -7.84 8.26
N SER A 554 14.17 -7.85 7.00
CA SER A 554 15.04 -7.76 5.80
C SER A 554 15.60 -6.34 5.66
N VAL A 555 14.77 -5.30 5.84
CA VAL A 555 15.22 -3.90 5.78
C VAL A 555 16.24 -3.58 6.88
N TYR A 556 16.09 -4.19 8.07
CA TYR A 556 17.06 -4.10 9.17
C TYR A 556 18.34 -4.89 8.89
N ALA A 557 18.26 -6.12 8.38
CA ALA A 557 19.43 -6.91 7.99
C ALA A 557 20.26 -6.15 6.94
N GLY A 558 19.60 -5.58 5.93
CA GLY A 558 20.20 -4.70 4.93
C GLY A 558 20.80 -3.42 5.51
N ALA A 559 20.25 -2.89 6.62
CA ALA A 559 20.78 -1.71 7.31
C ALA A 559 22.16 -1.98 7.96
N LEU A 560 22.43 -3.21 8.40
CA LEU A 560 23.68 -3.62 9.04
C LEU A 560 24.86 -3.74 8.06
N LEU A 561 24.59 -3.76 6.75
CA LEU A 561 25.59 -3.95 5.70
C LEU A 561 26.27 -2.64 5.26
N PHE A 562 25.65 -1.49 5.54
CA PHE A 562 26.18 -0.19 5.13
C PHE A 562 27.33 0.25 6.03
N GLY A 563 28.41 0.73 5.40
CA GLY A 563 29.64 1.08 6.10
C GLY A 563 29.65 2.42 6.84
N GLY A 564 28.59 3.24 6.72
CA GLY A 564 28.48 4.60 7.25
C GLY A 564 27.62 4.72 8.52
N ASP A 565 27.17 5.95 8.81
CA ASP A 565 26.16 6.19 9.84
C ASP A 565 24.76 5.88 9.28
N VAL A 566 23.97 5.11 10.04
CA VAL A 566 22.66 4.63 9.62
C VAL A 566 21.63 4.92 10.69
N GLN A 567 20.79 5.92 10.46
CA GLN A 567 19.60 6.14 11.26
C GLN A 567 18.49 5.21 10.78
N TYR A 568 18.32 4.08 11.47
CA TYR A 568 17.17 3.21 11.25
C TYR A 568 15.92 3.81 11.92
N VAL A 569 14.79 3.76 11.21
CA VAL A 569 13.48 4.23 11.69
C VAL A 569 12.43 3.18 11.32
N LEU A 570 11.52 2.90 12.25
CA LEU A 570 10.41 1.96 12.02
C LEU A 570 9.10 2.74 12.08
N ALA A 571 8.33 2.81 11.00
CA ALA A 571 6.97 3.36 11.02
C ALA A 571 5.92 2.27 11.33
N GLY A 572 4.82 2.62 11.98
CA GLY A 572 3.67 1.73 12.12
C GLY A 572 2.89 1.56 10.80
N SER A 573 2.03 0.54 10.75
CA SER A 573 1.36 0.05 9.54
C SER A 573 2.30 -0.66 8.55
N GLY A 574 1.75 -1.06 7.39
CA GLY A 574 2.47 -1.79 6.35
C GLY A 574 2.88 -0.94 5.14
N HIS A 575 3.53 -1.59 4.18
CA HIS A 575 4.33 -1.03 3.07
C HIS A 575 3.99 0.39 2.61
N ILE A 576 2.75 0.64 2.17
CA ILE A 576 2.35 1.97 1.71
C ILE A 576 1.83 2.86 2.85
N ALA A 577 1.09 2.31 3.80
CA ALA A 577 0.38 3.07 4.81
C ALA A 577 1.30 3.67 5.88
N GLY A 578 2.42 3.02 6.20
CA GLY A 578 3.45 3.56 7.08
C GLY A 578 4.34 4.61 6.40
N VAL A 579 4.65 4.42 5.10
CA VAL A 579 5.41 5.39 4.30
C VAL A 579 4.56 6.64 4.02
N ILE A 580 3.32 6.48 3.55
CA ILE A 580 2.40 7.56 3.18
C ILE A 580 1.51 7.96 4.37
N ASN A 581 2.15 8.44 5.44
CA ASN A 581 1.53 8.91 6.69
C ASN A 581 1.72 10.44 6.83
N PRO A 582 0.89 11.29 6.19
CA PRO A 582 1.10 12.74 6.14
C PRO A 582 0.89 13.43 7.50
N PRO A 583 1.69 14.47 7.83
CA PRO A 583 1.70 15.09 9.17
C PRO A 583 0.42 15.84 9.55
N ASP A 584 -0.39 16.29 8.58
CA ASP A 584 -1.69 16.95 8.84
C ASP A 584 -2.77 15.97 9.33
N LYS A 585 -2.62 14.67 9.03
CA LYS A 585 -3.60 13.61 9.31
C LYS A 585 -2.91 12.31 9.74
N PRO A 586 -2.09 12.35 10.82
CA PRO A 586 -1.31 11.21 11.25
C PRO A 586 -2.24 10.09 11.70
N LYS A 587 -1.96 8.87 11.24
CA LYS A 587 -2.70 7.65 11.64
C LYS A 587 -1.89 6.68 12.48
N TYR A 588 -0.57 6.71 12.29
CA TYR A 588 0.38 5.75 12.84
C TYR A 588 1.53 6.52 13.50
N GLN A 589 2.20 5.85 14.43
CA GLN A 589 3.44 6.30 15.09
C GLN A 589 4.69 5.91 14.28
N TYR A 590 5.86 6.27 14.81
CA TYR A 590 7.14 5.70 14.42
C TYR A 590 8.05 5.50 15.63
N TRP A 591 9.09 4.68 15.49
CA TRP A 591 10.11 4.43 16.50
C TRP A 591 11.49 4.82 15.96
N THR A 592 12.30 5.47 16.80
CA THR A 592 13.71 5.80 16.52
C THR A 592 14.61 5.22 17.60
N GLY A 593 15.72 4.61 17.22
CA GLY A 593 16.66 3.97 18.13
C GLY A 593 18.11 4.40 17.87
N PRO A 594 19.09 3.69 18.47
CA PRO A 594 20.51 3.86 18.12
C PRO A 594 20.80 3.40 16.67
N GLN A 595 22.05 3.58 16.22
CA GLN A 595 22.56 2.95 14.99
C GLN A 595 22.29 1.43 15.06
N PRO A 596 21.82 0.77 13.97
CA PRO A 596 21.42 -0.63 13.99
C PRO A 596 22.63 -1.54 14.30
N GLN A 597 22.45 -2.43 15.29
CA GLN A 597 23.39 -3.46 15.72
C GLN A 597 22.59 -4.65 16.30
N GLY A 598 23.15 -5.87 16.31
CA GLY A 598 22.47 -7.04 16.88
C GLY A 598 21.18 -7.40 16.13
N SER A 599 20.12 -7.78 16.84
CA SER A 599 18.83 -8.10 16.22
C SER A 599 17.86 -6.91 16.18
N LEU A 600 16.87 -6.96 15.29
CA LEU A 600 15.77 -5.99 15.24
C LEU A 600 14.95 -5.99 16.55
N ALA A 601 14.87 -7.12 17.25
CA ALA A 601 14.15 -7.21 18.52
C ALA A 601 14.86 -6.44 19.64
N ASP A 602 16.19 -6.57 19.73
CA ASP A 602 17.01 -5.81 20.69
C ASP A 602 16.96 -4.30 20.38
N TRP A 603 17.06 -3.94 19.11
CA TRP A 603 16.93 -2.55 18.65
C TRP A 603 15.56 -1.96 18.97
N PHE A 604 14.48 -2.71 18.72
CA PHE A 604 13.12 -2.26 19.00
C PHE A 604 12.87 -2.09 20.51
N ALA A 605 13.43 -2.96 21.35
CA ALA A 605 13.39 -2.82 22.80
C ALA A 605 14.18 -1.60 23.32
N ALA A 606 15.15 -1.10 22.54
CA ALA A 606 15.91 0.12 22.83
C ALA A 606 15.39 1.38 22.11
N ALA A 607 14.33 1.27 21.29
CA ALA A 607 13.82 2.38 20.48
C ALA A 607 12.73 3.19 21.21
N THR A 608 12.74 4.51 20.99
CA THR A 608 11.74 5.44 21.52
C THR A 608 10.56 5.56 20.55
N GLU A 609 9.33 5.40 21.05
CA GLU A 609 8.09 5.63 20.28
C GLU A 609 7.75 7.13 20.20
N HIS A 610 7.40 7.59 19.00
CA HIS A 610 6.98 8.95 18.70
C HIS A 610 5.60 8.94 18.04
N ALA A 611 4.65 9.66 18.62
CA ALA A 611 3.33 9.81 18.03
C ALA A 611 3.39 10.71 16.78
N GLY A 612 2.77 10.27 15.69
CA GLY A 612 2.59 11.08 14.48
C GLY A 612 3.42 10.62 13.27
N SER A 613 3.50 11.47 12.27
CA SER A 613 4.28 11.20 11.05
C SER A 613 5.78 11.22 11.31
N TRP A 614 6.52 10.34 10.63
CA TRP A 614 7.97 10.37 10.55
C TRP A 614 8.50 11.42 9.56
N TRP A 615 7.64 12.00 8.70
CA TRP A 615 8.04 12.96 7.65
C TRP A 615 8.76 14.21 8.21
N PRO A 616 8.33 14.85 9.32
CA PRO A 616 9.06 15.97 9.90
C PRO A 616 10.44 15.56 10.42
N HIS A 617 10.54 14.40 11.07
CA HIS A 617 11.81 13.87 11.58
C HIS A 617 12.82 13.58 10.45
N TRP A 618 12.34 13.05 9.33
CA TRP A 618 13.14 12.90 8.11
C TRP A 618 13.57 14.25 7.52
N ALA A 619 12.68 15.24 7.47
CA ALA A 619 12.99 16.57 6.94
C ALA A 619 14.04 17.29 7.80
N ASP A 620 13.92 17.21 9.13
CA ASP A 620 14.90 17.75 10.08
C ASP A 620 16.26 17.06 9.93
N TRP A 621 16.29 15.72 9.82
CA TRP A 621 17.52 14.96 9.55
C TRP A 621 18.17 15.42 8.24
N LEU A 622 17.40 15.46 7.15
CA LEU A 622 17.92 15.78 5.82
C LEU A 622 18.43 17.22 5.73
N ALA A 623 17.76 18.15 6.41
CA ALA A 623 18.17 19.54 6.53
C ALA A 623 19.46 19.70 7.36
N ALA A 624 19.63 18.92 8.43
CA ALA A 624 20.82 18.98 9.28
C ALA A 624 22.11 18.57 8.53
N GLN A 625 22.01 17.67 7.56
CA GLN A 625 23.14 17.23 6.73
C GLN A 625 23.65 18.34 5.76
N ALA A 626 22.81 19.31 5.36
CA ALA A 626 23.23 20.45 4.52
C ALA A 626 22.30 21.67 4.72
N PRO A 627 22.51 22.48 5.78
CA PRO A 627 21.57 23.54 6.18
C PRO A 627 21.67 24.85 5.36
N GLU A 628 22.60 24.97 4.41
CA GLU A 628 22.75 26.16 3.57
C GLU A 628 21.51 26.37 2.67
N LYS A 629 20.99 27.60 2.62
CA LYS A 629 19.84 27.97 1.78
C LYS A 629 20.19 29.02 0.73
N VAL A 630 19.49 28.95 -0.40
CA VAL A 630 19.62 29.83 -1.57
C VAL A 630 18.24 30.32 -2.02
N PRO A 631 18.13 31.40 -2.82
CA PRO A 631 16.87 31.79 -3.45
C PRO A 631 16.23 30.64 -4.25
N ALA A 632 14.90 30.61 -4.27
CA ALA A 632 14.14 29.54 -4.91
C ALA A 632 14.46 29.35 -6.40
N ARG A 633 14.80 28.12 -6.79
CA ARG A 633 15.15 27.75 -8.18
C ARG A 633 13.89 27.58 -9.03
N LYS A 634 13.89 28.11 -10.24
CA LYS A 634 12.86 27.80 -11.26
C LYS A 634 13.13 26.43 -11.89
N PRO A 635 12.11 25.70 -12.38
CA PRO A 635 12.31 24.48 -13.14
C PRO A 635 13.05 24.71 -14.46
N GLY A 636 14.12 23.94 -14.70
CA GLY A 636 14.95 23.99 -15.91
C GLY A 636 16.01 25.10 -15.92
N ASN A 637 16.79 25.14 -17.01
CA ASN A 637 17.75 26.20 -17.34
C ASN A 637 17.87 26.37 -18.87
N ASP A 638 18.80 27.20 -19.34
CA ASP A 638 18.98 27.49 -20.78
C ASP A 638 19.38 26.26 -21.63
N ARG A 639 19.89 25.18 -21.01
CA ARG A 639 20.24 23.90 -21.66
C ARG A 639 19.11 22.86 -21.56
N TYR A 640 18.41 22.85 -20.42
CA TYR A 640 17.35 21.91 -20.06
C TYR A 640 16.06 22.69 -19.86
N LEU A 641 15.46 23.10 -20.98
CA LEU A 641 14.20 23.83 -21.01
C LEU A 641 13.03 22.90 -20.62
N PRO A 642 12.02 23.40 -19.88
CA PRO A 642 10.78 22.66 -19.61
C PRO A 642 10.12 22.09 -20.87
N LEU A 643 10.02 20.77 -20.95
CA LEU A 643 9.42 20.02 -22.07
C LEU A 643 7.88 20.02 -21.97
N CYS A 644 7.35 19.70 -20.79
CA CYS A 644 5.93 19.74 -20.48
C CYS A 644 5.71 19.95 -18.97
N ASP A 645 4.45 20.11 -18.56
CA ASP A 645 4.07 20.10 -17.14
C ASP A 645 4.18 18.71 -16.51
N ALA A 646 4.46 18.69 -15.20
CA ALA A 646 4.25 17.52 -14.37
C ALA A 646 2.78 17.07 -14.45
N PRO A 647 2.47 15.75 -14.41
CA PRO A 647 3.37 14.66 -14.06
C PRO A 647 4.07 13.99 -15.25
N GLY A 648 4.19 14.67 -16.40
CA GLY A 648 4.83 14.12 -17.60
C GLY A 648 3.90 13.32 -18.52
N GLU A 649 4.49 12.51 -19.39
CA GLU A 649 3.81 11.68 -20.39
C GLU A 649 3.96 10.18 -20.12
N TYR A 650 5.12 9.73 -19.61
CA TYR A 650 5.41 8.31 -19.36
C TYR A 650 4.50 7.71 -18.29
N VAL A 651 4.18 8.47 -17.24
CA VAL A 651 3.23 8.08 -16.19
C VAL A 651 1.81 7.83 -16.73
N LYS A 652 1.44 8.42 -17.88
CA LYS A 652 0.11 8.31 -18.49
C LYS A 652 -0.01 7.07 -19.39
N VAL A 653 1.09 6.38 -19.69
CA VAL A 653 1.11 5.13 -20.47
C VAL A 653 0.48 3.99 -19.65
N LYS A 654 -0.47 3.27 -20.24
CA LYS A 654 -1.14 2.12 -19.61
C LYS A 654 -0.49 0.81 -20.05
N SER A 655 -0.46 -0.17 -19.14
CA SER A 655 -0.12 -1.58 -19.40
C SER A 655 -1.11 -2.20 -20.39
#